data_AF-A0A7W9HF78-F1
#
_entry.id   AF-A0A7W9HF78-F1
#
_cell.length_a   1.000
_cell.length_b   1.000
_cell.length_c   1.000
_cell.angle_alpha   90.00
_cell.angle_beta   90.00
_cell.angle_gamma   90.00
#
_symmetry.space_group_name_H-M   'P 1'
#
loop_
_entity.id
_entity.type
_entity.pdbx_description
1 polymer ?
#
loop_
_entity_poly.entity_id
_entity_poly.type
_entity_poly.pdbx_seq_one_letter_code
_entity_poly.pdbx_strand_id
1 'polypeptide(L)'
;MAVRQLHYTSCEDGLGGIQGFQVSAMTPGAPRPLAELAVRSSVYEPGPALVGRLADRDLTGFPVTFGYVASGHAAAVFQSRYAGADFSGRLGNYFTHALLFDDVERDLGDVLPIDLWGSPTWAHGRVDATALPELQSLAPGDGTNLASTRRFLGRRGATAALERVLGATQRALVSGRGRLVLVVPDDRSAALWIAATSRSLPHPLGLRVSFTTYTARPEDSALLVSCTTPDVRLPTRGDFTTIDLTTNRPRDAESTRYASALAQLWDRDAVPAALDLAARADPRLTPAELDTFAVLLEMMADLPVAAPPGEELLLAAVRLAVDRMRRCLPEHAWARIADHVRDSGGPVDVVAWSAVLRTARHQGEPVPAKLFGAYVIAALAEPERLWLPHLPPAELEDMAENAVLPALTGAAPAVLERLAEQRPLVDALVRVLDRRLVDQREIARLATVLPAAAVRLLEGRGGERVRLLTDLAAARHGALDKVGVMADPSRRLTADWRQFGSVLWPDEPSTEDSIRLLRHVPEQVLVDSRMSTRIVARALDLAGGDEFGGTEAKLVEALLRSPIAAYLRKSDRDGLKAAESIAYLDGSTPGGGSEQVVLSHVSTAVALRNDVGDRLLAAVASFILRAAPELHRDLLDRVLDKHGRAFLPAYQQAAQDHLAGAPPHHVAAVVVAWWGLTDPSARDALIEATLSAALRKRRPRHLDRIGSSLQPMANTLGVPAPKPTWTTWWQAWRMRHEHRRLFSRFGRTKG
;
A
#
# COMPACT_ATOMS: atom_id res chain seq x y z
N MET A 1 0.25 -58.32 18.67
CA MET A 1 1.39 -57.57 19.23
C MET A 1 2.08 -58.47 20.23
N ALA A 2 3.39 -58.60 20.16
CA ALA A 2 4.18 -59.34 21.15
C ALA A 2 5.37 -58.46 21.55
N VAL A 3 5.28 -57.85 22.73
CA VAL A 3 6.33 -56.94 23.24
C VAL A 3 7.24 -57.72 24.17
N ARG A 4 8.55 -57.65 23.89
CA ARG A 4 9.57 -58.33 24.71
C ARG A 4 10.00 -57.43 25.85
N GLN A 5 10.48 -58.00 26.94
CA GLN A 5 10.84 -57.24 28.13
C GLN A 5 12.16 -57.72 28.74
N LEU A 6 12.80 -56.85 29.51
CA LEU A 6 13.97 -57.19 30.32
C LEU A 6 13.95 -56.48 31.68
N HIS A 7 14.58 -57.11 32.66
CA HIS A 7 14.85 -56.58 33.99
C HIS A 7 16.36 -56.41 34.18
N TYR A 8 16.81 -55.21 34.52
CA TYR A 8 18.21 -54.88 34.74
C TYR A 8 18.40 -54.27 36.14
N THR A 9 19.34 -54.80 36.91
CA THR A 9 19.62 -54.38 38.29
C THR A 9 20.98 -54.92 38.72
N SER A 10 21.53 -54.41 39.84
CA SER A 10 22.62 -55.10 40.52
C SER A 10 22.08 -56.36 41.22
N CYS A 11 22.62 -57.54 40.90
CA CYS A 11 22.23 -58.82 41.49
C CYS A 11 23.38 -59.84 41.53
N GLU A 12 23.24 -60.85 42.40
CA GLU A 12 24.21 -61.94 42.54
C GLU A 12 24.20 -62.85 41.30
N ASP A 13 23.03 -63.36 40.93
CA ASP A 13 22.83 -64.21 39.76
C ASP A 13 21.97 -63.52 38.70
N GLY A 14 22.40 -63.58 37.44
CA GLY A 14 21.67 -63.03 36.28
C GLY A 14 22.16 -63.63 34.97
N LEU A 15 21.67 -63.14 33.84
CA LEU A 15 21.99 -63.68 32.51
C LEU A 15 23.45 -63.45 32.09
N GLY A 16 24.16 -62.52 32.75
CA GLY A 16 25.56 -62.21 32.45
C GLY A 16 26.54 -63.15 33.16
N GLY A 17 26.10 -63.93 34.15
CA GLY A 17 26.97 -64.82 34.94
C GLY A 17 28.04 -64.08 35.77
N ILE A 18 27.86 -62.78 36.00
CA ILE A 18 28.76 -61.94 36.80
C ILE A 18 28.00 -61.42 38.02
N GLN A 19 28.70 -61.06 39.10
CA GLN A 19 28.08 -60.31 40.20
C GLN A 19 28.04 -58.81 39.88
N GLY A 20 26.96 -58.12 40.25
CA GLY A 20 26.80 -56.68 40.02
C GLY A 20 25.71 -56.35 39.02
N PHE A 21 25.82 -55.19 38.37
CA PHE A 21 24.84 -54.72 37.39
C PHE A 21 24.83 -55.61 36.14
N GLN A 22 23.69 -56.26 35.89
CA GLN A 22 23.48 -57.12 34.74
C GLN A 22 21.98 -57.26 34.41
N VAL A 23 21.67 -57.87 33.26
CA VAL A 23 20.30 -58.27 32.94
C VAL A 23 19.94 -59.47 33.82
N SER A 24 19.02 -59.27 34.76
CA SER A 24 18.56 -60.29 35.70
C SER A 24 17.54 -61.25 35.08
N ALA A 25 16.69 -60.74 34.18
CA ALA A 25 15.69 -61.53 33.47
C ALA A 25 15.38 -60.91 32.09
N MET A 26 15.05 -61.72 31.09
CA MET A 26 14.71 -61.23 29.75
C MET A 26 13.78 -62.20 29.02
N THR A 27 12.93 -61.69 28.14
CA THR A 27 12.15 -62.52 27.23
C THR A 27 13.07 -63.30 26.28
N PRO A 28 12.94 -64.63 26.16
CA PRO A 28 13.72 -65.41 25.21
C PRO A 28 13.59 -64.88 23.78
N GLY A 29 14.72 -64.81 23.05
CA GLY A 29 14.74 -64.31 21.67
C GLY A 29 14.73 -62.78 21.52
N ALA A 30 14.85 -62.01 22.63
CA ALA A 30 14.99 -60.56 22.57
C ALA A 30 16.22 -60.11 21.73
N PRO A 31 16.06 -59.15 20.80
CA PRO A 31 17.16 -58.66 19.99
C PRO A 31 18.26 -58.02 20.85
N ARG A 32 19.46 -58.59 20.80
CA ARG A 32 20.62 -58.13 21.58
C ARG A 32 20.93 -56.63 21.42
N PRO A 33 20.94 -56.04 20.20
CA PRO A 33 21.21 -54.60 20.06
C PRO A 33 20.20 -53.71 20.80
N LEU A 34 18.94 -54.15 20.87
CA LEU A 34 17.86 -53.42 21.52
C LEU A 34 17.92 -53.55 23.04
N ALA A 35 18.29 -54.74 23.55
CA ALA A 35 18.58 -54.95 24.96
C ALA A 35 19.79 -54.12 25.43
N GLU A 36 20.87 -54.08 24.66
CA GLU A 36 22.04 -53.25 24.96
C GLU A 36 21.70 -51.75 24.91
N LEU A 37 20.86 -51.32 23.97
CA LEU A 37 20.35 -49.95 23.92
C LEU A 37 19.55 -49.60 25.18
N ALA A 38 18.61 -50.46 25.58
CA ALA A 38 17.82 -50.27 26.80
C ALA A 38 18.71 -50.18 28.05
N VAL A 39 19.71 -51.07 28.19
CA VAL A 39 20.65 -51.05 29.33
C VAL A 39 21.44 -49.74 29.36
N ARG A 40 22.04 -49.30 28.25
CA ARG A 40 22.82 -48.06 28.21
C ARG A 40 21.98 -46.81 28.46
N SER A 41 20.73 -46.79 28.00
CA SER A 41 19.86 -45.62 28.13
C SER A 41 19.14 -45.52 29.48
N SER A 42 19.01 -46.63 30.21
CA SER A 42 18.23 -46.71 31.46
C SER A 42 19.01 -46.46 32.74
N VAL A 43 20.23 -45.92 32.63
CA VAL A 43 21.09 -45.60 33.77
C VAL A 43 20.39 -44.61 34.69
N TYR A 44 20.38 -44.92 35.98
CA TYR A 44 19.83 -44.05 37.02
C TYR A 44 20.94 -43.60 37.97
N GLU A 45 20.97 -42.30 38.25
CA GLU A 45 21.81 -41.71 39.30
C GLU A 45 20.99 -40.72 40.12
N PRO A 46 21.07 -40.77 41.47
CA PRO A 46 20.40 -39.79 42.31
C PRO A 46 21.07 -38.42 42.20
N GLY A 47 20.26 -37.37 42.11
CA GLY A 47 20.71 -35.99 42.01
C GLY A 47 21.32 -35.46 43.31
N PRO A 48 22.08 -34.36 43.26
CA PRO A 48 22.80 -33.82 44.41
C PRO A 48 21.94 -33.64 45.68
N ALA A 49 20.71 -33.15 45.56
CA ALA A 49 19.81 -32.95 46.69
C ALA A 49 19.31 -34.26 47.33
N LEU A 50 19.33 -35.37 46.59
CA LEU A 50 18.90 -36.70 47.06
C LEU A 50 20.04 -37.52 47.67
N VAL A 51 21.29 -37.24 47.28
CA VAL A 51 22.48 -37.95 47.80
C VAL A 51 22.58 -37.83 49.32
N GLY A 52 22.24 -36.67 49.90
CA GLY A 52 22.24 -36.46 51.35
C GLY A 52 21.19 -37.30 52.11
N ARG A 53 20.09 -37.69 51.45
CA ARG A 53 19.00 -38.50 52.04
C ARG A 53 19.26 -40.00 51.99
N LEU A 54 20.31 -40.44 51.30
CA LEU A 54 20.68 -41.85 51.19
C LEU A 54 21.04 -42.50 52.53
N ALA A 55 21.49 -41.69 53.51
CA ALA A 55 21.83 -42.16 54.85
C ALA A 55 20.61 -42.72 55.62
N ASP A 56 19.42 -42.16 55.38
CA ASP A 56 18.20 -42.48 56.12
C ASP A 56 17.40 -43.64 55.50
N ARG A 57 17.86 -44.19 54.35
CA ARG A 57 17.18 -45.23 53.56
C ARG A 57 15.74 -44.91 53.14
N ASP A 58 15.32 -43.65 53.27
CA ASP A 58 14.02 -43.16 52.80
C ASP A 58 14.06 -42.88 51.30
N LEU A 59 13.41 -43.76 50.53
CA LEU A 59 13.32 -43.64 49.07
C LEU A 59 12.17 -42.72 48.61
N THR A 60 11.43 -42.11 49.55
CA THR A 60 10.30 -41.25 49.25
C THR A 60 10.75 -39.98 48.52
N GLY A 61 10.22 -39.76 47.33
CA GLY A 61 10.51 -38.60 46.49
C GLY A 61 11.73 -38.76 45.58
N PHE A 62 12.33 -39.96 45.48
CA PHE A 62 13.26 -40.25 44.39
C PHE A 62 12.47 -40.28 43.07
N PRO A 63 12.89 -39.50 42.06
CA PRO A 63 12.20 -39.43 40.78
C PRO A 63 12.22 -40.77 40.06
N VAL A 64 11.21 -41.04 39.23
CA VAL A 64 11.25 -42.17 38.31
C VAL A 64 11.89 -41.73 37.00
N THR A 65 12.95 -42.41 36.59
CA THR A 65 13.53 -42.25 35.25
C THR A 65 12.75 -43.11 34.30
N PHE A 66 11.92 -42.50 33.47
CA PHE A 66 11.23 -43.16 32.38
C PHE A 66 11.71 -42.58 31.08
N GLY A 67 12.04 -43.44 30.14
CA GLY A 67 12.58 -42.99 28.89
C GLY A 67 12.17 -43.84 27.71
N TYR A 68 12.36 -43.22 26.55
CA TYR A 68 12.07 -43.78 25.25
C TYR A 68 13.25 -43.46 24.33
N VAL A 69 13.74 -44.48 23.65
CA VAL A 69 14.83 -44.36 22.69
C VAL A 69 14.52 -45.15 21.43
N ALA A 70 14.51 -44.44 20.30
CA ALA A 70 14.24 -45.02 18.99
C ALA A 70 15.53 -45.49 18.30
N SER A 71 15.43 -46.56 17.51
CA SER A 71 16.48 -47.10 16.65
C SER A 71 15.86 -47.56 15.32
N GLY A 72 15.67 -46.62 14.40
CA GLY A 72 14.88 -46.86 13.20
C GLY A 72 13.41 -47.10 13.56
N HIS A 73 12.85 -48.23 13.11
CA HIS A 73 11.50 -48.66 13.48
C HIS A 73 11.43 -49.35 14.86
N ALA A 74 12.56 -49.87 15.36
CA ALA A 74 12.64 -50.50 16.66
C ALA A 74 12.80 -49.44 17.78
N ALA A 75 12.40 -49.77 18.99
CA ALA A 75 12.59 -48.87 20.13
C ALA A 75 12.65 -49.59 21.47
N ALA A 76 13.22 -48.93 22.47
CA ALA A 76 13.13 -49.34 23.86
C ALA A 76 12.40 -48.27 24.68
N VAL A 77 11.44 -48.69 25.50
CA VAL A 77 10.82 -47.86 26.54
C VAL A 77 11.21 -48.46 27.88
N PHE A 78 11.67 -47.66 28.83
CA PHE A 78 12.17 -48.16 30.11
C PHE A 78 11.67 -47.33 31.28
N GLN A 79 11.63 -47.96 32.44
CA GLN A 79 11.39 -47.32 33.73
C GLN A 79 12.44 -47.81 34.73
N SER A 80 13.27 -46.88 35.20
CA SER A 80 14.29 -47.09 36.22
C SER A 80 13.90 -46.40 37.51
N ARG A 81 14.05 -47.11 38.63
CA ARG A 81 13.78 -46.60 39.98
C ARG A 81 14.97 -46.90 40.88
N TYR A 82 15.34 -45.94 41.73
CA TYR A 82 16.34 -46.18 42.75
C TYR A 82 15.86 -47.29 43.70
N ALA A 83 16.71 -48.29 43.91
CA ALA A 83 16.41 -49.48 44.71
C ALA A 83 17.19 -49.52 46.04
N GLY A 84 18.05 -48.54 46.30
CA GLY A 84 18.82 -48.46 47.54
C GLY A 84 20.12 -49.25 47.48
N ALA A 85 20.30 -50.16 48.43
CA ALA A 85 21.46 -51.03 48.50
C ALA A 85 21.36 -52.18 47.48
N ASP A 86 22.48 -52.58 46.89
CA ASP A 86 22.57 -53.82 46.11
C ASP A 86 22.68 -55.06 47.02
N PHE A 87 22.79 -56.25 46.43
CA PHE A 87 22.92 -57.52 47.15
C PHE A 87 24.15 -57.59 48.08
N SER A 88 25.16 -56.74 47.86
CA SER A 88 26.34 -56.61 48.72
C SER A 88 26.17 -55.61 49.87
N GLY A 89 25.03 -54.90 49.91
CA GLY A 89 24.76 -53.83 50.87
C GLY A 89 25.28 -52.45 50.42
N ARG A 90 25.90 -52.34 49.24
CA ARG A 90 26.42 -51.07 48.71
C ARG A 90 25.29 -50.22 48.14
N LEU A 91 25.20 -48.98 48.60
CA LEU A 91 24.24 -48.00 48.07
C LEU A 91 24.55 -47.67 46.61
N GLY A 92 23.49 -47.40 45.83
CA GLY A 92 23.61 -47.04 44.41
C GLY A 92 22.88 -47.98 43.46
N ASN A 93 22.15 -48.97 43.99
CA ASN A 93 21.37 -49.88 43.16
C ASN A 93 20.13 -49.19 42.58
N TYR A 94 19.77 -49.57 41.36
CA TYR A 94 18.50 -49.23 40.74
C TYR A 94 17.96 -50.43 39.99
N PHE A 95 16.64 -50.48 39.89
CA PHE A 95 15.93 -51.49 39.12
C PHE A 95 15.34 -50.85 37.88
N THR A 96 15.62 -51.45 36.72
CA THR A 96 15.04 -51.08 35.44
C THR A 96 14.15 -52.21 34.93
N HIS A 97 12.93 -51.87 34.54
CA HIS A 97 12.12 -52.67 33.63
C HIS A 97 12.09 -51.98 32.26
N ALA A 98 12.41 -52.70 31.19
CA ALA A 98 12.38 -52.17 29.83
C ALA A 98 11.56 -53.05 28.90
N LEU A 99 10.79 -52.39 28.03
CA LEU A 99 9.98 -52.94 26.95
C LEU A 99 10.70 -52.71 25.62
N LEU A 100 10.77 -53.75 24.80
CA LEU A 100 11.50 -53.79 23.54
C LEU A 100 10.50 -53.99 22.39
N PHE A 101 10.49 -53.04 21.47
CA PHE A 101 9.62 -52.99 20.30
C PHE A 101 10.43 -53.24 19.04
N ASP A 102 10.01 -54.20 18.21
CA ASP A 102 10.62 -54.42 16.90
C ASP A 102 10.16 -53.36 15.89
N ASP A 103 8.89 -52.93 16.03
CA ASP A 103 8.28 -51.86 15.24
C ASP A 103 7.36 -51.04 16.14
N VAL A 104 7.88 -49.94 16.69
CA VAL A 104 7.18 -49.13 17.68
C VAL A 104 5.89 -48.52 17.15
N GLU A 105 5.85 -48.15 15.87
CA GLU A 105 4.66 -47.55 15.26
C GLU A 105 3.55 -48.58 15.14
N ARG A 106 3.87 -49.78 14.64
CA ARG A 106 2.90 -50.87 14.53
C ARG A 106 2.46 -51.37 15.90
N ASP A 107 3.38 -51.51 16.83
CA ASP A 107 3.12 -52.15 18.11
C ASP A 107 2.38 -51.19 19.07
N LEU A 108 2.67 -49.89 19.08
CA LEU A 108 1.92 -48.92 19.90
C LEU A 108 0.65 -48.37 19.24
N GLY A 109 0.55 -48.41 17.90
CA GLY A 109 -0.56 -47.77 17.19
C GLY A 109 -0.64 -46.27 17.53
N ASP A 110 -1.82 -45.78 17.90
CA ASP A 110 -2.01 -44.37 18.25
C ASP A 110 -1.43 -43.96 19.62
N VAL A 111 -0.97 -44.92 20.43
CA VAL A 111 -0.40 -44.67 21.75
C VAL A 111 1.00 -44.07 21.62
N LEU A 112 1.27 -42.95 22.29
CA LEU A 112 2.62 -42.38 22.34
C LEU A 112 3.45 -43.11 23.41
N PRO A 113 4.78 -43.25 23.25
CA PRO A 113 5.64 -43.86 24.27
C PRO A 113 5.48 -43.25 25.67
N ILE A 114 5.26 -41.93 25.74
CA ILE A 114 5.04 -41.21 27.00
C ILE A 114 3.72 -41.58 27.71
N ASP A 115 2.77 -42.18 26.99
CA ASP A 115 1.51 -42.63 27.56
C ASP A 115 1.65 -43.92 28.35
N LEU A 116 2.79 -44.60 28.23
CA LEU A 116 3.13 -45.72 29.11
C LEU A 116 3.66 -45.25 30.47
N TRP A 117 3.90 -43.95 30.69
CA TRP A 117 4.26 -43.43 32.02
C TRP A 117 3.16 -43.75 33.04
N GLY A 118 3.55 -44.44 34.14
CA GLY A 118 2.58 -44.86 35.16
C GLY A 118 1.67 -46.02 34.72
N SER A 119 1.97 -46.69 33.61
CA SER A 119 1.27 -47.90 33.20
C SER A 119 1.32 -48.98 34.29
N PRO A 120 0.23 -49.73 34.54
CA PRO A 120 0.24 -50.86 35.46
C PRO A 120 1.14 -52.03 34.99
N THR A 121 1.64 -51.97 33.75
CA THR A 121 2.53 -52.97 33.17
C THR A 121 3.94 -52.94 33.80
N TRP A 122 4.33 -51.85 34.45
CA TRP A 122 5.68 -51.71 34.97
C TRP A 122 5.93 -52.54 36.23
N ALA A 123 6.87 -53.48 36.16
CA ALA A 123 7.50 -54.07 37.34
C ALA A 123 8.29 -53.03 38.15
N HIS A 124 8.40 -53.25 39.45
CA HIS A 124 9.13 -52.38 40.39
C HIS A 124 10.23 -53.11 41.16
N GLY A 125 10.45 -54.39 40.84
CA GLY A 125 11.46 -55.21 41.46
C GLY A 125 11.77 -56.41 40.60
N ARG A 126 12.90 -57.04 40.93
CA ARG A 126 13.35 -58.27 40.29
C ARG A 126 12.33 -59.39 40.49
N VAL A 127 12.22 -60.27 39.51
CA VAL A 127 11.51 -61.55 39.62
C VAL A 127 12.50 -62.68 39.89
N ASP A 128 12.04 -63.71 40.59
CA ASP A 128 12.81 -64.92 40.87
C ASP A 128 12.81 -65.89 39.67
N ALA A 129 13.14 -65.36 38.49
CA ALA A 129 13.27 -66.09 37.23
C ALA A 129 14.19 -65.34 36.26
N THR A 130 14.85 -66.05 35.35
CA THR A 130 15.70 -65.45 34.30
C THR A 130 14.97 -65.25 32.97
N ALA A 131 13.81 -65.88 32.79
CA ALA A 131 12.97 -65.75 31.61
C ALA A 131 11.70 -64.95 31.94
N LEU A 132 11.38 -63.96 31.10
CA LEU A 132 10.15 -63.17 31.19
C LEU A 132 9.17 -63.54 30.06
N PRO A 133 7.85 -63.51 30.30
CA PRO A 133 6.87 -63.74 29.24
C PRO A 133 6.88 -62.60 28.21
N GLU A 134 6.35 -62.84 27.01
CA GLU A 134 5.99 -61.77 26.09
C GLU A 134 4.70 -61.08 26.55
N LEU A 135 4.65 -59.75 26.44
CA LEU A 135 3.45 -58.98 26.73
C LEU A 135 2.55 -58.92 25.49
N GLN A 136 1.31 -59.36 25.66
CA GLN A 136 0.30 -59.40 24.59
C GLN A 136 -0.50 -58.09 24.49
N SER A 137 -0.50 -57.28 25.55
CA SER A 137 -1.20 -56.00 25.63
C SER A 137 -0.45 -55.02 26.51
N LEU A 138 -0.48 -53.75 26.14
CA LEU A 138 0.04 -52.64 26.94
C LEU A 138 -1.13 -51.71 27.27
N ALA A 139 -1.36 -51.46 28.57
CA ALA A 139 -2.34 -50.48 29.00
C ALA A 139 -1.63 -49.13 29.25
N PRO A 140 -2.02 -48.02 28.59
CA PRO A 140 -1.51 -46.70 28.93
C PRO A 140 -1.78 -46.33 30.39
N GLY A 141 -0.93 -45.48 30.96
CA GLY A 141 -1.18 -44.83 32.24
C GLY A 141 -2.17 -43.65 32.12
N ASP A 142 -2.64 -43.16 33.26
CA ASP A 142 -3.58 -42.03 33.34
C ASP A 142 -2.89 -40.66 33.54
N GLY A 143 -1.63 -40.68 34.00
CA GLY A 143 -0.88 -39.48 34.38
C GLY A 143 -0.51 -38.57 33.21
N THR A 144 -0.37 -39.11 32.00
CA THR A 144 0.05 -38.38 30.80
C THR A 144 -0.99 -38.39 29.70
N ASN A 145 -2.22 -38.82 29.94
CA ASN A 145 -3.28 -38.79 28.93
C ASN A 145 -3.65 -37.36 28.50
N LEU A 146 -4.40 -37.22 27.39
CA LEU A 146 -4.79 -35.93 26.83
C LEU A 146 -5.48 -35.01 27.86
N ALA A 147 -6.34 -35.55 28.72
CA ALA A 147 -7.03 -34.76 29.74
C ALA A 147 -6.07 -34.24 30.80
N SER A 148 -5.11 -35.06 31.24
CA SER A 148 -4.05 -34.67 32.17
C SER A 148 -3.12 -33.62 31.57
N THR A 149 -2.72 -33.77 30.30
CA THR A 149 -1.92 -32.78 29.56
C THR A 149 -2.66 -31.45 29.42
N ARG A 150 -3.95 -31.47 29.04
CA ARG A 150 -4.77 -30.26 28.92
C ARG A 150 -4.89 -29.52 30.25
N ARG A 151 -5.19 -30.25 31.34
CA ARG A 151 -5.25 -29.68 32.69
C ARG A 151 -3.93 -29.05 33.11
N PHE A 152 -2.81 -29.67 32.73
CA PHE A 152 -1.48 -29.15 33.00
C PHE A 152 -1.20 -27.85 32.23
N LEU A 153 -1.53 -27.81 30.93
CA LEU A 153 -1.34 -26.62 30.08
C LEU A 153 -2.31 -25.47 30.40
N GLY A 154 -3.43 -25.74 31.08
CA GLY A 154 -4.33 -24.69 31.60
C GLY A 154 -3.74 -23.85 32.74
N ARG A 155 -2.55 -24.18 33.23
CA ARG A 155 -1.83 -23.36 34.22
C ARG A 155 -1.30 -22.08 33.57
N ARG A 156 -1.32 -20.97 34.32
CA ARG A 156 -0.82 -19.68 33.85
C ARG A 156 0.62 -19.79 33.34
N GLY A 157 0.84 -19.42 32.08
CA GLY A 157 2.16 -19.40 31.43
C GLY A 157 2.60 -20.74 30.82
N ALA A 158 1.85 -21.83 31.00
CA ALA A 158 2.25 -23.15 30.53
C ALA A 158 2.23 -23.27 28.99
N THR A 159 1.27 -22.67 28.28
CA THR A 159 1.26 -22.67 26.80
C THR A 159 2.40 -21.86 26.20
N ALA A 160 2.80 -20.74 26.83
CA ALA A 160 3.99 -19.98 26.42
C ALA A 160 5.31 -20.76 26.69
N ALA A 161 5.34 -21.58 27.74
CA ALA A 161 6.47 -22.48 27.98
C ALA A 161 6.48 -23.66 27.00
N LEU A 162 5.32 -24.23 26.66
CA LEU A 162 5.17 -25.25 25.63
C LEU A 162 5.68 -24.74 24.29
N GLU A 163 5.31 -23.52 23.91
CA GLU A 163 5.77 -22.85 22.69
C GLU A 163 7.31 -22.86 22.59
N ARG A 164 8.02 -22.52 23.67
CA ARG A 164 9.49 -22.58 23.71
C ARG A 164 10.03 -24.00 23.53
N VAL A 165 9.46 -24.96 24.26
CA VAL A 165 9.89 -26.38 24.20
C VAL A 165 9.64 -26.96 22.81
N LEU A 166 8.48 -26.67 22.22
CA LEU A 166 8.09 -27.16 20.90
C LEU A 166 8.93 -26.53 19.80
N GLY A 167 9.22 -25.22 19.87
CA GLY A 167 10.10 -24.54 18.92
C GLY A 167 11.52 -25.11 18.94
N ALA A 168 12.08 -25.33 20.13
CA ALA A 168 13.39 -25.97 20.28
C ALA A 168 13.38 -27.43 19.77
N THR A 169 12.31 -28.18 20.04
CA THR A 169 12.14 -29.57 19.58
C THR A 169 12.08 -29.64 18.06
N GLN A 170 11.31 -28.75 17.42
CA GLN A 170 11.24 -28.65 15.97
C GLN A 170 12.61 -28.34 15.37
N ARG A 171 13.34 -27.36 15.90
CA ARG A 171 14.69 -27.02 15.40
C ARG A 171 15.64 -28.22 15.47
N ALA A 172 15.61 -28.96 16.58
CA ALA A 172 16.45 -30.15 16.73
C ALA A 172 16.04 -31.29 15.78
N LEU A 173 14.74 -31.48 15.54
CA LEU A 173 14.23 -32.45 14.56
C LEU A 173 14.57 -32.08 13.11
N VAL A 174 14.60 -30.79 12.78
CA VAL A 174 14.97 -30.26 11.46
C VAL A 174 16.47 -30.41 11.21
N SER A 175 17.31 -29.99 12.16
CA SER A 175 18.77 -30.04 12.00
C SER A 175 19.32 -31.47 12.13
N GLY A 176 18.59 -32.37 12.77
CA GLY A 176 19.08 -33.70 13.17
C GLY A 176 20.19 -33.62 14.22
N ARG A 177 20.39 -32.45 14.84
CA ARG A 177 21.41 -32.12 15.83
C ARG A 177 20.79 -31.32 16.97
N GLY A 178 21.54 -31.14 18.05
CA GLY A 178 21.04 -30.45 19.23
C GLY A 178 20.24 -31.35 20.16
N ARG A 179 20.38 -31.10 21.46
CA ARG A 179 19.67 -31.81 22.54
C ARG A 179 19.03 -30.80 23.47
N LEU A 180 17.85 -31.13 23.99
CA LEU A 180 17.13 -30.29 24.92
C LEU A 180 17.34 -30.80 26.34
N VAL A 181 17.62 -29.86 27.25
CA VAL A 181 17.65 -30.12 28.69
C VAL A 181 16.53 -29.33 29.34
N LEU A 182 15.50 -30.02 29.84
CA LEU A 182 14.37 -29.39 30.51
C LEU A 182 14.60 -29.43 32.02
N VAL A 183 14.65 -28.26 32.66
CA VAL A 183 14.74 -28.17 34.12
C VAL A 183 13.32 -28.11 34.68
N VAL A 184 12.93 -29.12 35.45
CA VAL A 184 11.57 -29.35 35.92
C VAL A 184 11.59 -29.66 37.42
N PRO A 185 10.50 -29.38 38.16
CA PRO A 185 10.48 -29.59 39.60
C PRO A 185 10.50 -31.08 39.99
N ASP A 186 9.89 -31.94 39.17
CA ASP A 186 9.78 -33.37 39.41
C ASP A 186 9.55 -34.15 38.10
N ASP A 187 9.66 -35.48 38.19
CA ASP A 187 9.49 -36.44 37.10
C ASP A 187 8.06 -36.48 36.55
N ARG A 188 7.05 -36.16 37.37
CA ARG A 188 5.65 -36.05 36.91
C ARG A 188 5.45 -34.85 35.99
N SER A 189 6.04 -33.71 36.35
CA SER A 189 6.05 -32.50 35.53
C SER A 189 6.84 -32.72 34.25
N ALA A 190 7.97 -33.44 34.33
CA ALA A 190 8.72 -33.90 33.17
C ALA A 190 7.83 -34.69 32.20
N ALA A 191 7.12 -35.69 32.72
CA ALA A 191 6.25 -36.54 31.92
C ALA A 191 5.13 -35.76 31.23
N LEU A 192 4.53 -34.78 31.92
CA LEU A 192 3.49 -33.91 31.35
C LEU A 192 4.03 -32.95 30.28
N TRP A 193 5.25 -32.43 30.43
CA TRP A 193 5.89 -31.62 29.38
C TRP A 193 6.20 -32.45 28.14
N ILE A 194 6.79 -33.63 28.31
CA ILE A 194 7.05 -34.57 27.20
C ILE A 194 5.74 -34.97 26.53
N ALA A 195 4.70 -35.26 27.32
CA ALA A 195 3.37 -35.56 26.81
C ALA A 195 2.78 -34.42 25.98
N ALA A 196 2.91 -33.17 26.44
CA ALA A 196 2.48 -32.00 25.70
C ALA A 196 3.25 -31.83 24.39
N THR A 197 4.58 -31.98 24.42
CA THR A 197 5.44 -31.86 23.24
C THR A 197 5.14 -32.94 22.20
N SER A 198 5.13 -34.22 22.59
CA SER A 198 4.86 -35.33 21.67
C SER A 198 3.45 -35.28 21.10
N ARG A 199 2.45 -34.85 21.88
CA ARG A 199 1.06 -34.63 21.39
C ARG A 199 0.87 -33.35 20.59
N SER A 200 1.87 -32.49 20.52
CA SER A 200 1.82 -31.31 19.65
C SER A 200 2.49 -31.57 18.31
N LEU A 201 2.87 -32.81 18.01
CA LEU A 201 3.52 -33.20 16.76
C LEU A 201 2.64 -34.22 16.01
N PRO A 202 2.68 -34.25 14.67
CA PRO A 202 2.13 -35.37 13.91
C PRO A 202 2.71 -36.68 14.44
N HIS A 203 1.88 -37.72 14.57
CA HIS A 203 2.23 -38.95 15.28
C HIS A 203 3.62 -39.53 14.89
N PRO A 204 4.00 -39.65 13.60
CA PRO A 204 5.33 -40.15 13.21
C PRO A 204 6.49 -39.27 13.70
N LEU A 205 6.27 -37.95 13.83
CA LEU A 205 7.26 -37.04 14.40
C LEU A 205 7.28 -37.11 15.93
N GLY A 206 6.13 -37.34 16.56
CA GLY A 206 6.04 -37.62 18.00
C GLY A 206 6.86 -38.84 18.41
N LEU A 207 6.83 -39.91 17.60
CA LEU A 207 7.66 -41.11 17.78
C LEU A 207 9.16 -40.88 17.57
N ARG A 208 9.57 -39.77 16.96
CA ARG A 208 11.00 -39.41 16.82
C ARG A 208 11.56 -38.68 18.04
N VAL A 209 10.71 -38.24 18.96
CA VAL A 209 11.13 -37.54 20.18
C VAL A 209 11.61 -38.57 21.20
N SER A 210 12.90 -38.91 21.18
CA SER A 210 13.51 -39.73 22.24
C SER A 210 13.69 -38.90 23.52
N PHE A 211 13.34 -39.45 24.68
CA PHE A 211 13.30 -38.67 25.92
C PHE A 211 13.65 -39.45 27.19
N THR A 212 13.98 -38.73 28.26
CA THR A 212 13.95 -39.24 29.65
C THR A 212 13.32 -38.21 30.60
N THR A 213 12.47 -38.67 31.53
CA THR A 213 11.81 -37.85 32.56
C THR A 213 12.75 -37.43 33.68
N TYR A 214 13.90 -38.11 33.83
CA TYR A 214 14.90 -37.75 34.83
C TYR A 214 16.30 -38.27 34.47
N THR A 215 17.30 -37.41 34.59
CA THR A 215 18.72 -37.76 34.65
C THR A 215 19.49 -36.75 35.50
N ALA A 216 20.43 -37.21 36.32
CA ALA A 216 21.39 -36.36 37.03
C ALA A 216 22.61 -35.98 36.16
N ARG A 217 22.72 -36.54 34.95
CA ARG A 217 23.81 -36.28 33.99
C ARG A 217 23.25 -36.00 32.59
N PRO A 218 22.61 -34.84 32.38
CA PRO A 218 22.06 -34.49 31.07
C PRO A 218 23.12 -34.44 29.96
N GLU A 219 24.40 -34.15 30.27
CA GLU A 219 25.48 -34.12 29.27
C GLU A 219 25.79 -35.49 28.63
N ASP A 220 25.61 -36.57 29.41
CA ASP A 220 25.91 -37.95 29.00
C ASP A 220 24.74 -38.58 28.21
N SER A 221 23.57 -37.95 28.25
CA SER A 221 22.38 -38.42 27.55
C SER A 221 22.48 -38.16 26.05
N ALA A 222 22.28 -39.21 25.25
CA ALA A 222 22.16 -39.14 23.80
C ALA A 222 20.72 -38.85 23.33
N LEU A 223 19.77 -38.70 24.26
CA LEU A 223 18.35 -38.53 23.96
C LEU A 223 18.06 -37.08 23.53
N LEU A 224 17.04 -36.91 22.68
CA LEU A 224 16.64 -35.60 22.17
C LEU A 224 16.20 -34.67 23.32
N VAL A 225 15.42 -35.19 24.26
CA VAL A 225 14.89 -34.42 25.40
C VAL A 225 15.28 -35.09 26.72
N SER A 226 16.09 -34.43 27.53
CA SER A 226 16.46 -34.92 28.86
C SER A 226 15.92 -34.00 29.93
N CYS A 227 15.15 -34.54 30.86
CA CYS A 227 14.64 -33.76 31.99
C CYS A 227 15.54 -33.92 33.21
N THR A 228 15.71 -32.84 33.96
CA THR A 228 16.53 -32.82 35.18
C THR A 228 15.93 -31.87 36.22
N THR A 229 16.41 -31.96 37.46
CA THR A 229 15.96 -31.12 38.58
C THR A 229 16.86 -29.88 38.76
N PRO A 230 16.38 -28.80 39.40
CA PRO A 230 17.13 -27.53 39.50
C PRO A 230 18.49 -27.61 40.21
N ASP A 231 18.70 -28.64 41.03
CA ASP A 231 19.94 -28.91 41.76
C ASP A 231 21.02 -29.60 40.90
N VAL A 232 20.65 -30.11 39.73
CA VAL A 232 21.59 -30.80 38.82
C VAL A 232 22.39 -29.79 38.02
N ARG A 233 23.68 -30.08 37.85
CA ARG A 233 24.57 -29.28 37.02
C ARG A 233 24.15 -29.36 35.56
N LEU A 234 23.95 -28.20 34.93
CA LEU A 234 23.55 -28.11 33.54
C LEU A 234 24.77 -28.19 32.60
N PRO A 235 24.62 -28.75 31.38
CA PRO A 235 25.71 -28.82 30.42
C PRO A 235 26.20 -27.41 30.03
N THR A 236 27.52 -27.22 30.02
CA THR A 236 28.16 -25.93 29.64
C THR A 236 28.89 -25.99 28.31
N ARG A 237 28.96 -27.17 27.68
CA ARG A 237 29.64 -27.41 26.40
C ARG A 237 28.81 -28.37 25.55
N GLY A 238 28.88 -28.21 24.24
CA GLY A 238 28.12 -29.00 23.27
C GLY A 238 26.85 -28.30 22.79
N ASP A 239 26.17 -28.95 21.85
CA ASP A 239 24.94 -28.45 21.24
C ASP A 239 23.73 -28.80 22.11
N PHE A 240 23.52 -28.01 23.17
CA PHE A 240 22.43 -28.16 24.11
C PHE A 240 21.58 -26.89 24.20
N THR A 241 20.25 -27.05 24.15
CA THR A 241 19.28 -26.00 24.45
C THR A 241 18.68 -26.28 25.82
N THR A 242 19.05 -25.49 26.82
CA THR A 242 18.53 -25.64 28.18
C THR A 242 17.33 -24.74 28.41
N ILE A 243 16.20 -25.33 28.80
CA ILE A 243 14.95 -24.63 29.07
C ILE A 243 14.57 -24.86 30.52
N ASP A 244 14.67 -23.80 31.31
CA ASP A 244 14.17 -23.82 32.68
C ASP A 244 12.64 -23.59 32.67
N LEU A 245 11.92 -24.61 33.16
CA LEU A 245 10.46 -24.66 33.26
C LEU A 245 9.99 -24.49 34.72
N THR A 246 10.92 -24.25 35.65
CA THR A 246 10.60 -23.91 37.05
C THR A 246 10.41 -22.40 37.23
N THR A 247 10.91 -21.60 36.29
CA THR A 247 10.76 -20.15 36.28
C THR A 247 9.79 -19.69 35.19
N ASN A 248 8.96 -18.71 35.51
CA ASN A 248 8.11 -18.05 34.51
C ASN A 248 8.95 -17.07 33.70
N ARG A 249 9.32 -17.48 32.49
CA ARG A 249 9.92 -16.59 31.50
C ARG A 249 8.87 -16.13 30.48
N PRO A 250 8.97 -14.90 29.97
CA PRO A 250 8.13 -14.42 28.87
C PRO A 250 8.35 -15.26 27.60
N ARG A 251 7.46 -15.08 26.61
CA ARG A 251 7.59 -15.71 25.29
C ARG A 251 8.96 -15.41 24.68
N ASP A 252 9.51 -16.42 24.01
CA ASP A 252 10.76 -16.31 23.28
C ASP A 252 10.52 -15.65 21.92
N ALA A 253 11.38 -14.69 21.55
CA ALA A 253 11.32 -14.04 20.24
C ALA A 253 11.72 -14.99 19.11
N GLU A 254 12.40 -16.10 19.43
CA GLU A 254 12.86 -17.12 18.47
C GLU A 254 11.92 -18.33 18.37
N SER A 255 10.64 -18.18 18.74
CA SER A 255 9.63 -19.22 18.57
C SER A 255 9.39 -19.55 17.09
N THR A 256 9.19 -20.83 16.76
CA THR A 256 8.80 -21.24 15.41
C THR A 256 7.32 -20.94 15.18
N ARG A 257 6.93 -20.76 13.92
CA ARG A 257 5.54 -20.48 13.56
C ARG A 257 4.61 -21.62 14.00
N TYR A 258 5.04 -22.87 13.79
CA TYR A 258 4.33 -24.05 14.24
C TYR A 258 4.14 -24.10 15.75
N ALA A 259 5.19 -23.80 16.52
CA ALA A 259 5.09 -23.82 17.98
C ALA A 259 4.08 -22.79 18.50
N SER A 260 4.06 -21.60 17.91
CA SER A 260 3.10 -20.56 18.24
C SER A 260 1.66 -20.95 17.89
N ALA A 261 1.44 -21.54 16.70
CA ALA A 261 0.14 -22.02 16.28
C ALA A 261 -0.40 -23.11 17.23
N LEU A 262 0.42 -24.10 17.57
CA LEU A 262 0.01 -25.21 18.45
C LEU A 262 -0.25 -24.75 19.88
N ALA A 263 0.52 -23.81 20.42
CA ALA A 263 0.25 -23.22 21.73
C ALA A 263 -1.13 -22.55 21.78
N GLN A 264 -1.51 -21.81 20.73
CA GLN A 264 -2.84 -21.19 20.63
C GLN A 264 -3.95 -22.24 20.44
N LEU A 265 -3.69 -23.32 19.70
CA LEU A 265 -4.66 -24.40 19.54
C LEU A 265 -4.87 -25.18 20.84
N TRP A 266 -3.88 -25.29 21.71
CA TRP A 266 -4.07 -25.83 23.06
C TRP A 266 -5.00 -24.95 23.90
N ASP A 267 -4.84 -23.62 23.84
CA ASP A 267 -5.74 -22.68 24.53
C ASP A 267 -7.19 -22.79 24.02
N ARG A 268 -7.38 -23.18 22.76
CA ARG A 268 -8.69 -23.34 22.10
C ARG A 268 -9.24 -24.77 22.09
N ASP A 269 -8.53 -25.71 22.70
CA ASP A 269 -8.83 -27.15 22.66
C ASP A 269 -9.00 -27.75 21.24
N ALA A 270 -8.17 -27.30 20.30
CA ALA A 270 -8.27 -27.62 18.88
C ALA A 270 -7.08 -28.44 18.32
N VAL A 271 -6.16 -28.89 19.18
CA VAL A 271 -4.97 -29.67 18.78
C VAL A 271 -5.33 -31.01 18.12
N PRO A 272 -6.30 -31.82 18.61
CA PRO A 272 -6.67 -33.06 17.94
C PRO A 272 -7.07 -32.85 16.46
N ALA A 273 -7.90 -31.83 16.19
CA ALA A 273 -8.31 -31.51 14.83
C ALA A 273 -7.14 -31.09 13.93
N ALA A 274 -6.14 -30.38 14.48
CA ALA A 274 -4.93 -30.02 13.75
C ALA A 274 -4.05 -31.24 13.43
N LEU A 275 -3.97 -32.22 14.34
CA LEU A 275 -3.22 -33.45 14.09
C LEU A 275 -3.94 -34.41 13.13
N ASP A 276 -5.28 -34.49 13.22
CA ASP A 276 -6.09 -35.23 12.25
C ASP A 276 -5.92 -34.66 10.84
N LEU A 277 -5.81 -33.34 10.74
CA LEU A 277 -5.49 -32.66 9.49
C LEU A 277 -4.08 -33.02 9.02
N ALA A 278 -3.07 -32.94 9.89
CA ALA A 278 -1.68 -33.32 9.55
C ALA A 278 -1.57 -34.76 9.05
N ALA A 279 -2.36 -35.68 9.61
CA ALA A 279 -2.40 -37.09 9.22
C ALA A 279 -2.92 -37.32 7.80
N ARG A 280 -3.60 -36.34 7.19
CA ARG A 280 -4.07 -36.42 5.79
C ARG A 280 -2.96 -36.19 4.77
N ALA A 281 -1.79 -35.70 5.19
CA ALA A 281 -0.68 -35.44 4.28
C ALA A 281 -0.08 -36.75 3.77
N ASP A 282 -0.04 -36.92 2.45
CA ASP A 282 0.64 -38.02 1.77
C ASP A 282 1.61 -37.49 0.69
N PRO A 283 2.95 -37.70 0.80
CA PRO A 283 3.65 -38.35 1.91
C PRO A 283 3.44 -37.63 3.26
N ARG A 284 3.80 -38.29 4.37
CA ARG A 284 3.69 -37.72 5.73
C ARG A 284 4.55 -36.48 5.91
N LEU A 285 4.12 -35.55 6.77
CA LEU A 285 4.84 -34.31 7.06
C LEU A 285 6.24 -34.57 7.63
N THR A 286 7.22 -33.82 7.14
CA THR A 286 8.57 -33.78 7.68
C THR A 286 8.72 -32.63 8.70
N PRO A 287 9.76 -32.64 9.57
CA PRO A 287 9.98 -31.55 10.52
C PRO A 287 10.15 -30.17 9.85
N ALA A 288 10.74 -30.12 8.66
CA ALA A 288 10.97 -28.87 7.93
C ALA A 288 9.68 -28.25 7.39
N GLU A 289 8.64 -29.05 7.24
CA GLU A 289 7.34 -28.62 6.70
C GLU A 289 6.40 -28.11 7.79
N LEU A 290 6.76 -28.21 9.08
CA LEU A 290 5.88 -27.83 10.17
C LEU A 290 5.49 -26.35 10.14
N ASP A 291 6.40 -25.43 9.78
CA ASP A 291 6.06 -24.01 9.64
C ASP A 291 5.19 -23.73 8.41
N THR A 292 5.35 -24.52 7.34
CA THR A 292 4.47 -24.46 6.16
C THR A 292 3.06 -24.94 6.52
N PHE A 293 2.97 -26.03 7.27
CA PHE A 293 1.70 -26.54 7.79
C PHE A 293 1.05 -25.58 8.79
N ALA A 294 1.85 -24.87 9.60
CA ALA A 294 1.36 -23.86 10.53
C ALA A 294 0.59 -22.73 9.83
N VAL A 295 1.02 -22.29 8.64
CA VAL A 295 0.28 -21.31 7.84
C VAL A 295 -1.12 -21.81 7.49
N LEU A 296 -1.29 -23.11 7.20
CA LEU A 296 -2.61 -23.68 6.97
C LEU A 296 -3.48 -23.62 8.23
N LEU A 297 -2.91 -23.95 9.39
CA LEU A 297 -3.60 -23.85 10.68
C LEU A 297 -4.03 -22.42 10.99
N GLU A 298 -3.18 -21.43 10.72
CA GLU A 298 -3.47 -20.01 10.89
C GLU A 298 -4.66 -19.56 10.03
N MET A 299 -4.67 -19.96 8.76
CA MET A 299 -5.77 -19.62 7.83
C MET A 299 -7.07 -20.33 8.19
N MET A 300 -7.00 -21.58 8.63
CA MET A 300 -8.17 -22.39 8.96
C MET A 300 -8.80 -22.02 10.30
N ALA A 301 -7.98 -21.78 11.31
CA ALA A 301 -8.45 -21.55 12.68
C ALA A 301 -8.50 -20.06 13.08
N ASP A 302 -8.14 -19.14 12.18
CA ASP A 302 -8.06 -17.71 12.52
C ASP A 302 -7.15 -17.43 13.71
N LEU A 303 -5.92 -17.89 13.60
CA LEU A 303 -4.92 -17.71 14.65
C LEU A 303 -4.26 -16.33 14.46
N PRO A 304 -4.21 -15.49 15.51
CA PRO A 304 -3.34 -14.33 15.53
C PRO A 304 -1.90 -14.70 15.19
N VAL A 305 -1.30 -13.95 14.26
CA VAL A 305 0.09 -14.11 13.85
C VAL A 305 0.91 -12.88 14.24
N ALA A 306 2.16 -13.09 14.63
CA ALA A 306 3.09 -11.99 14.93
C ALA A 306 3.50 -11.22 13.66
N ALA A 307 3.64 -11.94 12.54
CA ALA A 307 3.91 -11.38 11.23
C ALA A 307 3.19 -12.22 10.15
N PRO A 308 2.60 -11.56 9.13
CA PRO A 308 2.00 -12.25 7.99
C PRO A 308 3.06 -13.13 7.29
N PRO A 309 2.71 -14.33 6.79
CA PRO A 309 3.66 -15.16 6.04
C PRO A 309 4.14 -14.45 4.77
N GLY A 310 5.43 -14.54 4.47
CA GLY A 310 5.93 -14.15 3.14
C GLY A 310 5.32 -15.02 2.04
N GLU A 311 5.33 -14.53 0.81
CA GLU A 311 4.70 -15.23 -0.32
C GLU A 311 5.23 -16.65 -0.51
N GLU A 312 6.55 -16.85 -0.45
CA GLU A 312 7.18 -18.16 -0.63
C GLU A 312 6.60 -19.21 0.33
N LEU A 313 6.47 -18.84 1.61
CA LEU A 313 5.92 -19.71 2.65
C LEU A 313 4.41 -19.93 2.46
N LEU A 314 3.66 -18.90 2.07
CA LEU A 314 2.22 -19.03 1.79
C LEU A 314 1.98 -19.96 0.60
N LEU A 315 2.71 -19.78 -0.50
CA LEU A 315 2.62 -20.59 -1.69
C LEU A 315 3.02 -22.05 -1.39
N ALA A 316 4.06 -22.28 -0.59
CA ALA A 316 4.43 -23.60 -0.11
C ALA A 316 3.29 -24.24 0.71
N ALA A 317 2.59 -23.46 1.53
CA ALA A 317 1.46 -23.94 2.32
C ALA A 317 0.28 -24.34 1.43
N VAL A 318 -0.08 -23.49 0.45
CA VAL A 318 -1.14 -23.79 -0.51
C VAL A 318 -0.79 -25.05 -1.33
N ARG A 319 0.47 -25.20 -1.76
CA ARG A 319 0.95 -26.42 -2.44
C ARG A 319 0.82 -27.65 -1.56
N LEU A 320 1.25 -27.57 -0.29
CA LEU A 320 1.08 -28.67 0.67
C LEU A 320 -0.40 -29.08 0.79
N ALA A 321 -1.30 -28.10 0.92
CA ALA A 321 -2.74 -28.36 1.02
C ALA A 321 -3.30 -29.04 -0.24
N VAL A 322 -3.00 -28.50 -1.42
CA VAL A 322 -3.55 -28.94 -2.71
C VAL A 322 -2.94 -30.25 -3.19
N ASP A 323 -1.63 -30.43 -3.06
CA ASP A 323 -0.94 -31.58 -3.64
C ASP A 323 -1.04 -32.81 -2.72
N ARG A 324 -0.95 -32.61 -1.40
CA ARG A 324 -0.78 -33.70 -0.42
C ARG A 324 -1.92 -33.87 0.57
N MET A 325 -2.80 -32.88 0.74
CA MET A 325 -3.87 -32.91 1.77
C MET A 325 -5.28 -32.67 1.20
N ARG A 326 -5.43 -32.75 -0.13
CA ARG A 326 -6.63 -32.53 -0.96
C ARG A 326 -7.95 -32.32 -0.21
N ARG A 327 -8.65 -31.24 -0.53
CA ARG A 327 -9.95 -30.81 0.02
C ARG A 327 -9.92 -30.59 1.53
N CYS A 328 -8.78 -30.15 2.06
CA CYS A 328 -8.65 -29.83 3.47
C CYS A 328 -8.97 -28.38 3.81
N LEU A 329 -8.87 -27.46 2.85
CA LEU A 329 -9.08 -26.04 3.09
C LEU A 329 -10.56 -25.67 2.95
N PRO A 330 -11.20 -25.16 4.02
CA PRO A 330 -12.55 -24.62 3.94
C PRO A 330 -12.57 -23.29 3.17
N GLU A 331 -13.75 -22.88 2.71
CA GLU A 331 -13.95 -21.65 1.92
C GLU A 331 -13.37 -20.40 2.59
N HIS A 332 -13.51 -20.26 3.92
CA HIS A 332 -12.98 -19.11 4.65
C HIS A 332 -11.44 -19.09 4.69
N ALA A 333 -10.78 -20.24 4.69
CA ALA A 333 -9.32 -20.32 4.64
C ALA A 333 -8.82 -19.87 3.27
N TRP A 334 -9.46 -20.33 2.19
CA TRP A 334 -9.19 -19.85 0.84
C TRP A 334 -9.46 -18.35 0.68
N ALA A 335 -10.53 -17.83 1.29
CA ALA A 335 -10.83 -16.40 1.30
C ALA A 335 -9.69 -15.59 1.94
N ARG A 336 -9.11 -16.05 3.05
CA ARG A 336 -7.99 -15.39 3.72
C ARG A 336 -6.70 -15.44 2.91
N ILE A 337 -6.41 -16.58 2.27
CA ILE A 337 -5.28 -16.71 1.34
C ILE A 337 -5.41 -15.66 0.23
N ALA A 338 -6.62 -15.49 -0.32
CA ALA A 338 -6.87 -14.49 -1.35
C ALA A 338 -6.68 -13.05 -0.85
N ASP A 339 -7.11 -12.75 0.38
CA ASP A 339 -6.92 -11.44 0.99
C ASP A 339 -5.43 -11.16 1.19
N HIS A 340 -4.69 -12.12 1.73
CA HIS A 340 -3.25 -12.00 1.94
C HIS A 340 -2.47 -11.75 0.63
N VAL A 341 -2.77 -12.50 -0.43
CA VAL A 341 -2.13 -12.33 -1.74
C VAL A 341 -2.42 -10.94 -2.30
N ARG A 342 -3.67 -10.46 -2.17
CA ARG A 342 -4.06 -9.13 -2.63
C ARG A 342 -3.40 -8.01 -1.82
N ASP A 343 -3.38 -8.13 -0.50
CA ASP A 343 -2.75 -7.14 0.40
C ASP A 343 -1.23 -7.05 0.18
N SER A 344 -0.64 -8.14 -0.33
CA SER A 344 0.78 -8.20 -0.73
C SER A 344 1.04 -7.64 -2.14
N GLY A 345 0.01 -7.14 -2.84
CA GLY A 345 0.13 -6.58 -4.20
C GLY A 345 -0.07 -7.59 -5.35
N GLY A 346 -0.51 -8.81 -5.04
CA GLY A 346 -0.67 -9.91 -6.00
C GLY A 346 0.44 -10.96 -5.90
N PRO A 347 0.34 -12.06 -6.67
CA PRO A 347 1.37 -13.10 -6.69
C PRO A 347 2.63 -12.62 -7.43
N VAL A 348 3.80 -12.82 -6.83
CA VAL A 348 5.12 -12.57 -7.43
C VAL A 348 5.61 -13.80 -8.21
N ASP A 349 5.51 -15.01 -7.65
CA ASP A 349 5.87 -16.24 -8.39
C ASP A 349 4.66 -16.77 -9.19
N VAL A 350 4.32 -16.03 -10.25
CA VAL A 350 3.12 -16.27 -11.06
C VAL A 350 3.10 -17.66 -11.70
N VAL A 351 4.27 -18.22 -12.05
CA VAL A 351 4.41 -19.56 -12.61
C VAL A 351 4.06 -20.62 -11.57
N ALA A 352 4.56 -20.47 -10.35
CA ALA A 352 4.21 -21.38 -9.25
C ALA A 352 2.73 -21.30 -8.87
N TRP A 353 2.17 -20.09 -8.80
CA TRP A 353 0.75 -19.87 -8.57
C TRP A 353 -0.10 -20.47 -9.69
N SER A 354 0.34 -20.36 -10.95
CA SER A 354 -0.31 -21.00 -12.10
C SER A 354 -0.40 -22.51 -11.92
N ALA A 355 0.68 -23.15 -11.45
CA ALA A 355 0.70 -24.59 -11.26
C ALA A 355 -0.27 -25.03 -10.14
N VAL A 356 -0.19 -24.39 -8.97
CA VAL A 356 -1.00 -24.80 -7.81
C VAL A 356 -2.48 -24.49 -8.00
N LEU A 357 -2.85 -23.35 -8.58
CA LEU A 357 -4.25 -22.98 -8.84
C LEU A 357 -4.88 -23.86 -9.92
N ARG A 358 -4.09 -24.28 -10.92
CA ARG A 358 -4.54 -25.25 -11.93
C ARG A 358 -4.85 -26.60 -11.28
N THR A 359 -3.98 -27.09 -10.40
CA THR A 359 -4.19 -28.33 -9.67
C THR A 359 -5.41 -28.20 -8.75
N ALA A 360 -5.53 -27.12 -7.98
CA ALA A 360 -6.66 -26.86 -7.08
C ALA A 360 -8.00 -26.88 -7.85
N ARG A 361 -8.06 -26.21 -9.01
CA ARG A 361 -9.25 -26.20 -9.85
C ARG A 361 -9.61 -27.59 -10.38
N HIS A 362 -8.62 -28.36 -10.84
CA HIS A 362 -8.83 -29.74 -11.31
C HIS A 362 -9.38 -30.65 -10.20
N GLN A 363 -8.97 -30.43 -8.95
CA GLN A 363 -9.43 -31.21 -7.80
C GLN A 363 -10.80 -30.75 -7.25
N GLY A 364 -11.32 -29.61 -7.72
CA GLY A 364 -12.57 -29.01 -7.26
C GLY A 364 -12.44 -28.30 -5.91
N GLU A 365 -11.27 -27.73 -5.61
CA GLU A 365 -11.09 -26.85 -4.45
C GLU A 365 -11.94 -25.58 -4.59
N PRO A 366 -12.53 -25.05 -3.50
CA PRO A 366 -13.38 -23.86 -3.53
C PRO A 366 -12.55 -22.57 -3.55
N VAL A 367 -11.68 -22.43 -4.55
CA VAL A 367 -10.83 -21.27 -4.73
C VAL A 367 -11.68 -20.04 -5.09
N PRO A 368 -11.64 -18.94 -4.33
CA PRO A 368 -12.49 -17.78 -4.56
C PRO A 368 -12.06 -17.02 -5.82
N ALA A 369 -13.03 -16.43 -6.52
CA ALA A 369 -12.81 -15.66 -7.73
C ALA A 369 -11.85 -14.48 -7.54
N LYS A 370 -11.79 -13.87 -6.34
CA LYS A 370 -10.78 -12.85 -6.00
C LYS A 370 -9.33 -13.35 -6.10
N LEU A 371 -9.03 -14.60 -5.70
CA LEU A 371 -7.68 -15.17 -5.84
C LEU A 371 -7.36 -15.47 -7.31
N PHE A 372 -8.31 -16.05 -8.04
CA PHE A 372 -8.16 -16.21 -9.49
C PHE A 372 -7.98 -14.86 -10.18
N GLY A 373 -8.67 -13.81 -9.74
CA GLY A 373 -8.57 -12.48 -10.32
C GLY A 373 -7.18 -11.88 -10.13
N ALA A 374 -6.63 -11.92 -8.92
CA ALA A 374 -5.26 -11.47 -8.65
C ALA A 374 -4.24 -12.25 -9.49
N TYR A 375 -4.40 -13.57 -9.59
CA TYR A 375 -3.57 -14.42 -10.44
C TYR A 375 -3.70 -14.09 -11.93
N VAL A 376 -4.92 -13.92 -12.46
CA VAL A 376 -5.15 -13.62 -13.88
C VAL A 376 -4.50 -12.31 -14.28
N ILE A 377 -4.61 -11.27 -13.46
CA ILE A 377 -3.98 -9.97 -13.74
C ILE A 377 -2.45 -10.11 -13.79
N ALA A 378 -1.85 -10.83 -12.83
CA ALA A 378 -0.42 -11.09 -12.83
C ALA A 378 0.02 -11.96 -14.04
N ALA A 379 -0.75 -13.01 -14.35
CA ALA A 379 -0.49 -13.91 -15.48
C ALA A 379 -0.57 -13.21 -16.84
N LEU A 380 -1.43 -12.19 -16.99
CA LEU A 380 -1.50 -11.37 -18.19
C LEU A 380 -0.28 -10.44 -18.32
N ALA A 381 0.40 -10.10 -17.23
CA ALA A 381 1.62 -9.28 -17.24
C ALA A 381 2.89 -10.06 -17.59
N GLU A 382 2.92 -11.37 -17.34
CA GLU A 382 4.05 -12.24 -17.67
C GLU A 382 4.31 -12.33 -19.17
N PRO A 383 5.55 -12.36 -19.67
CA PRO A 383 5.82 -12.50 -21.10
C PRO A 383 5.34 -13.86 -21.65
N GLU A 384 5.40 -14.92 -20.85
CA GLU A 384 4.92 -16.24 -21.23
C GLU A 384 3.39 -16.36 -21.11
N ARG A 385 2.77 -17.17 -21.99
CA ARG A 385 1.34 -17.45 -21.91
C ARG A 385 1.07 -18.51 -20.84
N LEU A 386 0.77 -18.06 -19.64
CA LEU A 386 0.39 -18.92 -18.53
C LEU A 386 -1.07 -19.42 -18.66
N TRP A 387 -1.41 -20.37 -17.81
CA TRP A 387 -2.77 -20.90 -17.71
C TRP A 387 -3.78 -19.78 -17.38
N LEU A 388 -5.01 -19.86 -17.89
CA LEU A 388 -6.11 -19.06 -17.38
C LEU A 388 -7.28 -19.97 -17.02
N PRO A 389 -7.92 -19.78 -15.85
CA PRO A 389 -9.01 -20.64 -15.42
C PRO A 389 -10.25 -20.45 -16.31
N HIS A 390 -10.93 -21.55 -16.62
CA HIS A 390 -12.25 -21.50 -17.24
C HIS A 390 -13.30 -21.39 -16.13
N LEU A 391 -13.94 -20.23 -16.04
CA LEU A 391 -14.88 -19.88 -14.97
C LEU A 391 -16.31 -19.74 -15.51
N PRO A 392 -17.34 -20.13 -14.73
CA PRO A 392 -18.73 -19.88 -15.09
C PRO A 392 -19.03 -18.37 -15.13
N PRO A 393 -20.11 -17.94 -15.81
CA PRO A 393 -20.43 -16.53 -15.98
C PRO A 393 -20.50 -15.71 -14.68
N ALA A 394 -21.03 -16.28 -13.59
CA ALA A 394 -21.13 -15.61 -12.30
C ALA A 394 -19.74 -15.34 -11.66
N GLU A 395 -18.83 -16.31 -11.73
CA GLU A 395 -17.45 -16.16 -11.25
C GLU A 395 -16.64 -15.19 -12.13
N LEU A 396 -16.90 -15.16 -13.45
CA LEU A 396 -16.30 -14.17 -14.35
C LEU A 396 -16.75 -12.74 -14.03
N GLU A 397 -18.03 -12.54 -13.69
CA GLU A 397 -18.52 -11.22 -13.27
C GLU A 397 -17.92 -10.78 -11.93
N ASP A 398 -17.83 -11.69 -10.95
CA ASP A 398 -17.18 -11.40 -9.68
C ASP A 398 -15.69 -11.05 -9.86
N MET A 399 -14.98 -11.81 -10.70
CA MET A 399 -13.60 -11.52 -11.08
C MET A 399 -13.48 -10.16 -11.79
N ALA A 400 -14.39 -9.86 -12.72
CA ALA A 400 -14.37 -8.62 -13.46
C ALA A 400 -14.60 -7.41 -12.55
N GLU A 401 -15.51 -7.53 -11.58
CA GLU A 401 -15.83 -6.48 -10.61
C GLU A 401 -14.71 -6.26 -9.59
N ASN A 402 -14.16 -7.34 -9.03
CA ASN A 402 -13.26 -7.25 -7.88
C ASN A 402 -11.78 -7.24 -8.23
N ALA A 403 -11.39 -7.66 -9.44
CA ALA A 403 -9.99 -7.70 -9.85
C ALA A 403 -9.72 -6.94 -11.16
N VAL A 404 -10.50 -7.19 -12.22
CA VAL A 404 -10.20 -6.59 -13.54
C VAL A 404 -10.48 -5.09 -13.54
N LEU A 405 -11.67 -4.66 -13.10
CA LEU A 405 -12.06 -3.25 -13.10
C LEU A 405 -11.10 -2.37 -12.29
N PRO A 406 -10.67 -2.74 -11.05
CA PRO A 406 -9.62 -2.02 -10.34
C PRO A 406 -8.28 -1.98 -11.10
N ALA A 407 -7.90 -3.07 -11.79
CA ALA A 407 -6.66 -3.13 -12.53
C ALA A 407 -6.67 -2.27 -13.81
N LEU A 408 -7.83 -2.04 -14.45
CA LEU A 408 -7.93 -1.28 -15.70
C LEU A 408 -7.29 0.11 -15.66
N THR A 409 -7.31 0.77 -14.50
CA THR A 409 -6.85 2.15 -14.35
C THR A 409 -5.33 2.26 -14.19
N GLY A 410 -4.64 1.17 -13.85
CA GLY A 410 -3.20 1.13 -13.61
C GLY A 410 -2.43 0.08 -14.42
N ALA A 411 -3.13 -0.78 -15.17
CA ALA A 411 -2.52 -1.85 -15.93
C ALA A 411 -1.65 -1.32 -17.08
N ALA A 412 -0.52 -1.99 -17.32
CA ALA A 412 0.33 -1.74 -18.47
C ALA A 412 -0.43 -2.06 -19.79
N PRO A 413 -0.15 -1.36 -20.90
CA PRO A 413 -0.82 -1.60 -22.18
C PRO A 413 -0.80 -3.07 -22.64
N ALA A 414 0.31 -3.79 -22.44
CA ALA A 414 0.44 -5.20 -22.80
C ALA A 414 -0.56 -6.11 -22.05
N VAL A 415 -0.85 -5.80 -20.78
CA VAL A 415 -1.86 -6.53 -19.98
C VAL A 415 -3.25 -6.33 -20.58
N LEU A 416 -3.58 -5.10 -20.97
CA LEU A 416 -4.88 -4.75 -21.55
C LEU A 416 -5.07 -5.36 -22.94
N GLU A 417 -4.01 -5.43 -23.75
CA GLU A 417 -4.03 -6.11 -25.05
C GLU A 417 -4.30 -7.62 -24.90
N ARG A 418 -3.63 -8.28 -23.94
CA ARG A 418 -3.88 -9.70 -23.66
C ARG A 418 -5.25 -9.94 -23.03
N LEU A 419 -5.72 -9.03 -22.18
CA LEU A 419 -7.09 -9.06 -21.67
C LEU A 419 -8.11 -9.00 -22.82
N ALA A 420 -7.83 -8.25 -23.89
CA ALA A 420 -8.70 -8.16 -25.06
C ALA A 420 -8.90 -9.51 -25.78
N GLU A 421 -7.93 -10.42 -25.68
CA GLU A 421 -8.02 -11.79 -26.21
C GLU A 421 -9.00 -12.66 -25.40
N GLN A 422 -9.26 -12.31 -24.13
CA GLN A 422 -10.12 -13.06 -23.22
C GLN A 422 -11.59 -12.62 -23.33
N ARG A 423 -12.23 -12.92 -24.47
CA ARG A 423 -13.62 -12.49 -24.77
C ARG A 423 -14.62 -12.71 -23.62
N PRO A 424 -14.70 -13.89 -22.97
CA PRO A 424 -15.67 -14.10 -21.89
C PRO A 424 -15.47 -13.16 -20.69
N LEU A 425 -14.23 -12.84 -20.36
CA LEU A 425 -13.90 -11.93 -19.26
C LEU A 425 -14.18 -10.48 -19.62
N VAL A 426 -13.92 -10.07 -20.87
CA VAL A 426 -14.29 -8.74 -21.36
C VAL A 426 -15.81 -8.57 -21.39
N ASP A 427 -16.55 -9.59 -21.82
CA ASP A 427 -18.02 -9.54 -21.83
C ASP A 427 -18.59 -9.44 -20.40
N ALA A 428 -17.98 -10.14 -19.44
CA ALA A 428 -18.32 -10.02 -18.02
C ALA A 428 -18.01 -8.61 -17.48
N LEU A 429 -16.85 -8.05 -17.81
CA LEU A 429 -16.47 -6.68 -17.47
C LEU A 429 -17.47 -5.65 -18.02
N VAL A 430 -17.89 -5.82 -19.28
CA VAL A 430 -18.90 -4.94 -19.89
C VAL A 430 -20.23 -5.01 -19.13
N ARG A 431 -20.71 -6.20 -18.75
CA ARG A 431 -21.92 -6.36 -17.94
C ARG A 431 -21.80 -5.71 -16.56
N VAL A 432 -20.64 -5.85 -15.90
CA VAL A 432 -20.35 -5.20 -14.63
C VAL A 432 -20.38 -3.68 -14.78
N LEU A 433 -19.74 -3.14 -15.82
CA LEU A 433 -19.76 -1.70 -16.12
C LEU A 433 -21.18 -1.20 -16.42
N ASP A 434 -21.97 -1.90 -17.23
CA ASP A 434 -23.36 -1.51 -17.52
C ASP A 434 -24.23 -1.40 -16.26
N ARG A 435 -23.97 -2.25 -15.24
CA ARG A 435 -24.61 -2.18 -13.92
C ARG A 435 -24.07 -1.03 -13.07
N ARG A 436 -22.75 -0.86 -12.97
CA ARG A 436 -22.12 0.16 -12.10
C ARG A 436 -22.30 1.59 -12.61
N LEU A 437 -22.27 1.78 -13.92
CA LEU A 437 -22.36 3.10 -14.56
C LEU A 437 -23.76 3.70 -14.54
N VAL A 438 -24.72 3.08 -13.85
CA VAL A 438 -25.99 3.73 -13.47
C VAL A 438 -25.70 5.01 -12.68
N ASP A 439 -24.67 5.01 -11.84
CA ASP A 439 -24.15 6.23 -11.20
C ASP A 439 -23.22 6.97 -12.18
N GLN A 440 -23.62 8.17 -12.59
CA GLN A 440 -22.83 8.99 -13.50
C GLN A 440 -21.53 9.53 -12.87
N ARG A 441 -21.43 9.56 -11.53
CA ARG A 441 -20.17 9.87 -10.84
C ARG A 441 -19.11 8.81 -11.11
N GLU A 442 -19.53 7.55 -11.24
CA GLU A 442 -18.66 6.45 -11.62
C GLU A 442 -18.12 6.64 -13.04
N ILE A 443 -18.99 7.06 -13.99
CA ILE A 443 -18.59 7.38 -15.36
C ILE A 443 -17.52 8.47 -15.35
N ALA A 444 -17.76 9.59 -14.65
CA ALA A 444 -16.82 10.70 -14.60
C ALA A 444 -15.48 10.29 -13.97
N ARG A 445 -15.52 9.52 -12.87
CA ARG A 445 -14.32 9.01 -12.20
C ARG A 445 -13.52 8.11 -13.13
N LEU A 446 -14.14 7.10 -13.72
CA LEU A 446 -13.45 6.16 -14.61
C LEU A 446 -12.93 6.84 -15.88
N ALA A 447 -13.71 7.73 -16.51
CA ALA A 447 -13.27 8.46 -17.69
C ALA A 447 -12.02 9.34 -17.44
N THR A 448 -11.82 9.77 -16.20
CA THR A 448 -10.65 10.54 -15.78
C THR A 448 -9.37 9.71 -15.71
N VAL A 449 -9.48 8.43 -15.30
CA VAL A 449 -8.33 7.58 -14.98
C VAL A 449 -8.09 6.44 -15.97
N LEU A 450 -9.06 6.12 -16.84
CA LEU A 450 -8.91 5.04 -17.81
C LEU A 450 -7.81 5.36 -18.84
N PRO A 451 -6.83 4.47 -19.04
CA PRO A 451 -5.82 4.65 -20.09
C PRO A 451 -6.41 4.40 -21.48
N ALA A 452 -5.82 5.00 -22.51
CA ALA A 452 -6.29 4.86 -23.90
C ALA A 452 -6.40 3.40 -24.38
N ALA A 453 -5.54 2.50 -23.89
CA ALA A 453 -5.62 1.07 -24.20
C ALA A 453 -6.88 0.40 -23.64
N ALA A 454 -7.31 0.77 -22.43
CA ALA A 454 -8.54 0.27 -21.83
C ALA A 454 -9.78 0.84 -22.53
N VAL A 455 -9.68 2.06 -23.07
CA VAL A 455 -10.74 2.64 -23.91
C VAL A 455 -10.93 1.80 -25.18
N ARG A 456 -9.84 1.47 -25.90
CA ARG A 456 -9.90 0.60 -27.09
C ARG A 456 -10.44 -0.80 -26.78
N LEU A 457 -10.12 -1.34 -25.60
CA LEU A 457 -10.64 -2.63 -25.13
C LEU A 457 -12.18 -2.63 -25.07
N LEU A 458 -12.77 -1.52 -24.60
CA LEU A 458 -14.21 -1.36 -24.37
C LEU A 458 -14.95 -0.76 -25.58
N GLU A 459 -14.25 -0.20 -26.55
CA GLU A 459 -14.82 0.48 -27.71
C GLU A 459 -15.78 -0.42 -28.49
N GLY A 460 -16.99 0.09 -28.75
CA GLY A 460 -18.04 -0.64 -29.46
C GLY A 460 -18.68 -1.78 -28.65
N ARG A 461 -18.36 -1.91 -27.35
CA ARG A 461 -18.92 -2.93 -26.46
C ARG A 461 -19.86 -2.29 -25.43
N GLY A 462 -20.91 -3.02 -25.07
CA GLY A 462 -21.85 -2.63 -24.00
C GLY A 462 -22.97 -1.69 -24.43
N GLY A 463 -23.75 -1.25 -23.44
CA GLY A 463 -24.85 -0.33 -23.64
C GLY A 463 -24.43 1.13 -23.80
N GLU A 464 -25.41 2.03 -23.79
CA GLU A 464 -25.19 3.48 -23.96
C GLU A 464 -24.25 4.09 -22.91
N ARG A 465 -24.24 3.54 -21.69
CA ARG A 465 -23.42 4.04 -20.57
C ARG A 465 -21.94 3.71 -20.75
N VAL A 466 -21.63 2.48 -21.17
CA VAL A 466 -20.24 2.09 -21.51
C VAL A 466 -19.76 2.90 -22.70
N ARG A 467 -20.59 3.10 -23.73
CA ARG A 467 -20.26 3.97 -24.85
C ARG A 467 -19.99 5.42 -24.42
N LEU A 468 -20.80 5.97 -23.52
CA LEU A 468 -20.56 7.32 -22.98
C LEU A 468 -19.22 7.39 -22.24
N LEU A 469 -18.90 6.39 -21.40
CA LEU A 469 -17.62 6.28 -20.70
C LEU A 469 -16.45 6.23 -21.69
N THR A 470 -16.51 5.36 -22.71
CA THR A 470 -15.43 5.20 -23.69
C THR A 470 -15.24 6.47 -24.51
N ASP A 471 -16.31 7.15 -24.90
CA ASP A 471 -16.20 8.36 -25.72
C ASP A 471 -15.62 9.54 -24.93
N LEU A 472 -16.02 9.71 -23.65
CA LEU A 472 -15.45 10.73 -22.77
C LEU A 472 -13.95 10.49 -22.56
N ALA A 473 -13.56 9.25 -22.30
CA ALA A 473 -12.16 8.88 -22.12
C ALA A 473 -11.37 9.02 -23.43
N ALA A 474 -11.91 8.58 -24.57
CA ALA A 474 -11.30 8.72 -25.89
C ALA A 474 -11.08 10.20 -26.25
N ALA A 475 -12.07 11.06 -26.00
CA ALA A 475 -11.96 12.49 -26.26
C ALA A 475 -10.93 13.17 -25.36
N ARG A 476 -10.84 12.76 -24.09
CA ARG A 476 -9.78 13.22 -23.16
C ARG A 476 -8.39 12.89 -23.68
N HIS A 477 -8.20 11.68 -24.23
CA HIS A 477 -6.94 11.23 -24.84
C HIS A 477 -6.72 11.76 -26.28
N GLY A 478 -7.61 12.60 -26.80
CA GLY A 478 -7.49 13.21 -28.13
C GLY A 478 -7.83 12.27 -29.30
N ALA A 479 -8.37 11.07 -29.03
CA ALA A 479 -8.81 10.14 -30.06
C ALA A 479 -10.19 10.51 -30.66
N LEU A 480 -11.00 11.26 -29.91
CA LEU A 480 -12.25 11.84 -30.38
C LEU A 480 -12.25 13.36 -30.18
N ASP A 481 -13.04 14.06 -30.99
CA ASP A 481 -13.23 15.49 -30.84
C ASP A 481 -14.10 15.80 -29.61
N LYS A 482 -13.52 16.50 -28.63
CA LYS A 482 -14.19 16.84 -27.37
C LYS A 482 -15.46 17.65 -27.58
N VAL A 483 -15.45 18.58 -28.53
CA VAL A 483 -16.62 19.41 -28.86
C VAL A 483 -17.72 18.56 -29.49
N GLY A 484 -17.37 17.69 -30.43
CA GLY A 484 -18.29 16.73 -31.04
C GLY A 484 -18.98 15.83 -30.01
N VAL A 485 -18.24 15.33 -29.01
CA VAL A 485 -18.80 14.52 -27.91
C VAL A 485 -19.85 15.29 -27.11
N MET A 486 -19.65 16.59 -26.84
CA MET A 486 -20.65 17.42 -26.15
C MET A 486 -21.82 17.85 -27.05
N ALA A 487 -21.58 18.00 -28.35
CA ALA A 487 -22.58 18.47 -29.31
C ALA A 487 -23.59 17.37 -29.69
N ASP A 488 -23.21 16.10 -29.54
CA ASP A 488 -24.01 14.94 -29.95
C ASP A 488 -25.41 14.94 -29.28
N PRO A 489 -26.48 15.08 -30.08
CA PRO A 489 -27.84 15.19 -29.57
C PRO A 489 -28.33 13.92 -28.89
N SER A 490 -27.78 12.74 -29.22
CA SER A 490 -28.17 11.47 -28.61
C SER A 490 -27.82 11.38 -27.11
N ARG A 491 -26.94 12.27 -26.62
CA ARG A 491 -26.42 12.26 -25.24
C ARG A 491 -27.11 13.26 -24.32
N ARG A 492 -27.98 14.12 -24.86
CA ARG A 492 -28.56 15.24 -24.11
C ARG A 492 -29.48 14.81 -22.98
N LEU A 493 -30.19 13.70 -23.15
CA LEU A 493 -31.16 13.21 -22.17
C LEU A 493 -30.56 12.23 -21.16
N THR A 494 -29.34 11.75 -21.42
CA THR A 494 -28.71 10.65 -20.66
C THR A 494 -27.52 11.09 -19.83
N ALA A 495 -26.93 12.27 -20.09
CA ALA A 495 -25.72 12.74 -19.42
C ALA A 495 -25.95 13.94 -18.47
N ASP A 496 -25.45 13.83 -17.23
CA ASP A 496 -25.27 14.90 -16.25
C ASP A 496 -23.97 15.64 -16.57
N TRP A 497 -24.09 16.61 -17.48
CA TRP A 497 -22.96 17.37 -18.00
C TRP A 497 -22.16 18.12 -16.93
N ARG A 498 -22.74 18.37 -15.74
CA ARG A 498 -22.06 19.02 -14.60
C ARG A 498 -20.75 18.34 -14.21
N GLN A 499 -20.66 17.03 -14.40
CA GLN A 499 -19.50 16.25 -13.99
C GLN A 499 -18.52 16.01 -15.14
N PHE A 500 -19.00 16.03 -16.39
CA PHE A 500 -18.18 15.67 -17.56
C PHE A 500 -17.39 16.82 -18.16
N GLY A 501 -17.78 18.08 -17.89
CA GLY A 501 -17.04 19.25 -18.37
C GLY A 501 -15.56 19.26 -17.95
N SER A 502 -15.29 18.95 -16.67
CA SER A 502 -13.92 18.83 -16.14
C SER A 502 -13.18 17.56 -16.58
N VAL A 503 -13.91 16.53 -17.02
CA VAL A 503 -13.29 15.30 -17.53
C VAL A 503 -12.68 15.54 -18.91
N LEU A 504 -13.44 16.19 -19.80
CA LEU A 504 -13.02 16.51 -21.17
C LEU A 504 -11.95 17.61 -21.21
N TRP A 505 -12.08 18.62 -20.35
CA TRP A 505 -11.12 19.71 -20.20
C TRP A 505 -10.67 19.80 -18.74
N PRO A 506 -9.65 19.03 -18.33
CA PRO A 506 -9.05 19.18 -17.00
C PRO A 506 -8.47 20.59 -16.84
N ASP A 507 -7.79 21.08 -17.87
CA ASP A 507 -7.32 22.47 -18.00
C ASP A 507 -8.35 23.33 -18.73
N GLU A 508 -8.12 24.64 -18.81
CA GLU A 508 -9.02 25.51 -19.56
C GLU A 508 -9.08 25.15 -21.05
N PRO A 509 -10.26 25.26 -21.69
CA PRO A 509 -10.37 25.05 -23.12
C PRO A 509 -9.54 26.09 -23.88
N SER A 510 -8.95 25.69 -25.01
CA SER A 510 -8.26 26.63 -25.90
C SER A 510 -9.23 27.69 -26.44
N THR A 511 -8.71 28.79 -26.98
CA THR A 511 -9.54 29.83 -27.60
C THR A 511 -10.34 29.28 -28.78
N GLU A 512 -9.74 28.38 -29.58
CA GLU A 512 -10.39 27.70 -30.68
C GLU A 512 -11.50 26.75 -30.20
N ASP A 513 -11.22 25.91 -29.21
CA ASP A 513 -12.22 25.01 -28.60
C ASP A 513 -13.37 25.82 -28.00
N SER A 514 -13.08 26.94 -27.33
CA SER A 514 -14.08 27.83 -26.75
C SER A 514 -15.03 28.39 -27.81
N ILE A 515 -14.50 28.85 -28.95
CA ILE A 515 -15.32 29.32 -30.08
C ILE A 515 -16.15 28.17 -30.66
N ARG A 516 -15.56 26.98 -30.83
CA ARG A 516 -16.26 25.79 -31.34
C ARG A 516 -17.38 25.34 -30.40
N LEU A 517 -17.13 25.35 -29.09
CA LEU A 517 -18.11 25.06 -28.03
C LEU A 517 -19.32 25.99 -28.16
N LEU A 518 -19.09 27.31 -28.23
CA LEU A 518 -20.17 28.31 -28.36
C LEU A 518 -21.00 28.17 -29.64
N ARG A 519 -20.42 27.63 -30.72
CA ARG A 519 -21.08 27.46 -32.01
C ARG A 519 -21.86 26.15 -32.13
N HIS A 520 -21.33 25.07 -31.56
CA HIS A 520 -21.82 23.72 -31.85
C HIS A 520 -22.50 23.04 -30.67
N VAL A 521 -22.21 23.46 -29.44
CA VAL A 521 -22.79 22.85 -28.24
C VAL A 521 -24.00 23.67 -27.77
N PRO A 522 -25.14 23.02 -27.44
CA PRO A 522 -26.31 23.71 -26.93
C PRO A 522 -26.01 24.52 -25.65
N GLU A 523 -26.70 25.65 -25.50
CA GLU A 523 -26.53 26.54 -24.36
C GLU A 523 -26.73 25.83 -23.01
N GLN A 524 -27.75 24.97 -22.90
CA GLN A 524 -28.05 24.25 -21.66
C GLN A 524 -26.92 23.30 -21.27
N VAL A 525 -26.30 22.61 -22.26
CA VAL A 525 -25.16 21.72 -22.03
C VAL A 525 -23.93 22.52 -21.58
N LEU A 526 -23.69 23.69 -22.17
CA LEU A 526 -22.58 24.58 -21.79
C LEU A 526 -22.75 25.16 -20.38
N VAL A 527 -23.99 25.49 -19.99
CA VAL A 527 -24.33 25.96 -18.64
C VAL A 527 -24.19 24.83 -17.63
N ASP A 528 -24.80 23.67 -17.89
CA ASP A 528 -24.77 22.54 -16.98
C ASP A 528 -23.34 22.03 -16.76
N SER A 529 -22.52 21.95 -17.82
CA SER A 529 -21.10 21.57 -17.70
C SER A 529 -20.19 22.63 -17.09
N ARG A 530 -20.71 23.83 -16.77
CA ARG A 530 -19.95 25.01 -16.34
C ARG A 530 -18.90 25.48 -17.35
N MET A 531 -18.93 24.99 -18.59
CA MET A 531 -18.03 25.46 -19.65
C MET A 531 -18.28 26.93 -19.98
N SER A 532 -19.54 27.38 -19.96
CA SER A 532 -19.85 28.80 -20.20
C SER A 532 -19.10 29.73 -19.24
N THR A 533 -19.09 29.40 -17.94
CA THR A 533 -18.37 30.18 -16.92
C THR A 533 -16.85 30.18 -17.16
N ARG A 534 -16.28 29.02 -17.51
CA ARG A 534 -14.84 28.91 -17.79
C ARG A 534 -14.42 29.67 -19.04
N ILE A 535 -15.23 29.59 -20.11
CA ILE A 535 -14.98 30.32 -21.35
C ILE A 535 -15.07 31.84 -21.12
N VAL A 536 -16.04 32.30 -20.31
CA VAL A 536 -16.17 33.71 -19.92
C VAL A 536 -14.99 34.18 -19.10
N ALA A 537 -14.60 33.43 -18.05
CA ALA A 537 -13.44 33.75 -17.23
C ALA A 537 -12.17 33.87 -18.09
N ARG A 538 -11.92 32.87 -18.94
CA ARG A 538 -10.80 32.89 -19.89
C ARG A 538 -10.84 34.11 -20.82
N ALA A 539 -12.00 34.44 -21.38
CA ALA A 539 -12.13 35.58 -22.29
C ALA A 539 -11.84 36.91 -21.57
N LEU A 540 -12.24 37.06 -20.31
CA LEU A 540 -11.97 38.23 -19.49
C LEU A 540 -10.49 38.30 -19.07
N ASP A 541 -9.89 37.18 -18.67
CA ASP A 541 -8.47 37.10 -18.33
C ASP A 541 -7.60 37.46 -19.54
N LEU A 542 -7.91 36.91 -20.72
CA LEU A 542 -7.24 37.26 -21.97
C LEU A 542 -7.41 38.75 -22.32
N ALA A 543 -8.57 39.33 -22.04
CA ALA A 543 -8.83 40.76 -22.28
C ALA A 543 -8.14 41.68 -21.28
N GLY A 544 -7.80 41.20 -20.08
CA GLY A 544 -6.99 41.94 -19.11
C GLY A 544 -5.49 41.91 -19.42
N GLY A 545 -5.03 40.93 -20.19
CA GLY A 545 -3.61 40.77 -20.56
C GLY A 545 -3.13 41.72 -21.67
N ASP A 546 -1.81 41.88 -21.75
CA ASP A 546 -1.15 42.74 -22.76
C ASP A 546 -1.23 42.18 -24.19
N GLU A 547 -1.44 40.87 -24.36
CA GLU A 547 -1.46 40.17 -25.66
C GLU A 547 -2.86 40.05 -26.29
N PHE A 548 -3.83 40.84 -25.84
CA PHE A 548 -5.19 40.78 -26.37
C PHE A 548 -5.25 41.17 -27.85
N GLY A 549 -5.59 40.21 -28.73
CA GLY A 549 -5.50 40.37 -30.18
C GLY A 549 -6.45 39.48 -30.99
N GLY A 550 -6.14 39.30 -32.29
CA GLY A 550 -7.10 38.88 -33.32
C GLY A 550 -7.86 37.56 -33.09
N THR A 551 -7.38 36.62 -32.27
CA THR A 551 -8.11 35.37 -31.97
C THR A 551 -8.91 35.49 -30.67
N GLU A 552 -8.38 36.22 -29.70
CA GLU A 552 -8.99 36.51 -28.39
C GLU A 552 -10.22 37.42 -28.58
N ALA A 553 -10.11 38.44 -29.44
CA ALA A 553 -11.23 39.30 -29.82
C ALA A 553 -12.36 38.51 -30.50
N LYS A 554 -12.04 37.51 -31.33
CA LYS A 554 -13.04 36.61 -31.94
C LYS A 554 -13.76 35.76 -30.90
N LEU A 555 -13.10 35.39 -29.80
CA LEU A 555 -13.75 34.67 -28.70
C LEU A 555 -14.76 35.58 -27.97
N VAL A 556 -14.38 36.83 -27.68
CA VAL A 556 -15.28 37.81 -27.06
C VAL A 556 -16.49 38.08 -27.97
N GLU A 557 -16.26 38.29 -29.26
CA GLU A 557 -17.31 38.48 -30.27
C GLU A 557 -18.24 37.24 -30.35
N ALA A 558 -17.67 36.03 -30.36
CA ALA A 558 -18.44 34.79 -30.35
C ALA A 558 -19.29 34.65 -29.08
N LEU A 559 -18.76 35.01 -27.91
CA LEU A 559 -19.49 34.99 -26.64
C LEU A 559 -20.68 35.96 -26.67
N LEU A 560 -20.45 37.22 -27.06
CA LEU A 560 -21.48 38.25 -27.10
C LEU A 560 -22.61 37.95 -28.09
N ARG A 561 -22.28 37.23 -29.19
CA ARG A 561 -23.27 36.78 -30.19
C ARG A 561 -23.94 35.45 -29.85
N SER A 562 -23.39 34.70 -28.89
CA SER A 562 -23.96 33.41 -28.50
C SER A 562 -25.25 33.60 -27.69
N PRO A 563 -26.20 32.65 -27.74
CA PRO A 563 -27.37 32.64 -26.86
C PRO A 563 -27.03 32.72 -25.36
N ILE A 564 -25.85 32.20 -24.98
CA ILE A 564 -25.33 32.25 -23.60
C ILE A 564 -25.19 33.67 -23.09
N ALA A 565 -24.96 34.65 -23.97
CA ALA A 565 -24.88 36.06 -23.60
C ALA A 565 -26.06 36.51 -22.74
N ALA A 566 -27.27 35.97 -22.99
CA ALA A 566 -28.48 36.25 -22.23
C ALA A 566 -28.41 35.79 -20.76
N TYR A 567 -27.67 34.72 -20.49
CA TYR A 567 -27.52 34.09 -19.17
C TYR A 567 -26.31 34.61 -18.37
N LEU A 568 -25.45 35.42 -18.98
CA LEU A 568 -24.30 36.00 -18.30
C LEU A 568 -24.72 36.98 -17.20
N ARG A 569 -23.94 37.01 -16.11
CA ARG A 569 -24.07 38.07 -15.11
C ARG A 569 -23.85 39.42 -15.78
N LYS A 570 -24.51 40.44 -15.25
CA LYS A 570 -24.37 41.82 -15.76
C LYS A 570 -22.89 42.25 -15.79
N SER A 571 -22.13 41.96 -14.72
CA SER A 571 -20.69 42.25 -14.62
C SER A 571 -19.89 41.62 -15.75
N ASP A 572 -20.14 40.35 -16.06
CA ASP A 572 -19.38 39.60 -17.05
C ASP A 572 -19.72 40.09 -18.46
N ARG A 573 -21.00 40.40 -18.70
CA ARG A 573 -21.45 40.99 -19.97
C ARG A 573 -20.84 42.38 -20.18
N ASP A 574 -20.80 43.22 -19.14
CA ASP A 574 -20.19 44.55 -19.20
C ASP A 574 -18.67 44.44 -19.42
N GLY A 575 -18.02 43.44 -18.79
CA GLY A 575 -16.60 43.12 -19.02
C GLY A 575 -16.30 42.67 -20.45
N LEU A 576 -17.14 41.80 -21.03
CA LEU A 576 -16.98 41.37 -22.42
C LEU A 576 -17.22 42.50 -23.42
N LYS A 577 -18.18 43.38 -23.16
CA LYS A 577 -18.38 44.60 -23.97
C LYS A 577 -17.19 45.56 -23.87
N ALA A 578 -16.59 45.67 -22.68
CA ALA A 578 -15.35 46.42 -22.51
C ALA A 578 -14.20 45.79 -23.31
N ALA A 579 -14.07 44.46 -23.31
CA ALA A 579 -13.10 43.74 -24.13
C ALA A 579 -13.30 43.97 -25.64
N GLU A 580 -14.54 43.91 -26.13
CA GLU A 580 -14.88 44.25 -27.52
C GLU A 580 -14.50 45.70 -27.84
N SER A 581 -14.72 46.62 -26.89
CA SER A 581 -14.35 48.03 -27.01
C SER A 581 -12.83 48.23 -27.06
N ILE A 582 -12.04 47.45 -26.29
CA ILE A 582 -10.57 47.47 -26.34
C ILE A 582 -10.11 47.15 -27.77
N ALA A 583 -10.58 46.05 -28.36
CA ALA A 583 -10.23 45.65 -29.72
C ALA A 583 -10.62 46.72 -30.76
N TYR A 584 -11.81 47.31 -30.62
CA TYR A 584 -12.26 48.41 -31.48
C TYR A 584 -11.35 49.63 -31.36
N LEU A 585 -11.04 50.06 -30.13
CA LEU A 585 -10.22 51.23 -29.88
C LEU A 585 -8.80 51.01 -30.40
N ASP A 586 -8.17 49.87 -30.14
CA ASP A 586 -6.82 49.55 -30.63
C ASP A 586 -6.74 49.57 -32.16
N GLY A 587 -7.79 49.10 -32.86
CA GLY A 587 -7.87 49.11 -34.32
C GLY A 587 -8.28 50.44 -34.96
N SER A 588 -8.80 51.40 -34.20
CA SER A 588 -9.45 52.62 -34.73
C SER A 588 -8.62 53.89 -34.49
N THR A 589 -8.82 54.90 -35.34
CA THR A 589 -8.30 56.26 -35.13
C THR A 589 -9.42 57.22 -34.70
N PRO A 590 -9.15 58.15 -33.77
CA PRO A 590 -10.17 59.11 -33.36
C PRO A 590 -10.57 60.06 -34.49
N GLY A 591 -11.88 60.20 -34.70
CA GLY A 591 -12.49 61.15 -35.64
C GLY A 591 -13.56 62.04 -34.98
N GLY A 592 -14.24 62.87 -35.79
CA GLY A 592 -15.38 63.68 -35.33
C GLY A 592 -16.49 62.80 -34.73
N GLY A 593 -16.89 63.08 -33.49
CA GLY A 593 -17.86 62.27 -32.72
C GLY A 593 -17.26 61.29 -31.72
N SER A 594 -15.93 61.18 -31.63
CA SER A 594 -15.26 60.29 -30.66
C SER A 594 -15.47 60.67 -29.19
N GLU A 595 -15.92 61.89 -28.91
CA GLU A 595 -16.11 62.40 -27.54
C GLU A 595 -17.07 61.51 -26.73
N GLN A 596 -18.23 61.19 -27.30
CA GLN A 596 -19.24 60.37 -26.61
C GLN A 596 -18.74 58.93 -26.41
N VAL A 597 -18.02 58.39 -27.40
CA VAL A 597 -17.44 57.04 -27.37
C VAL A 597 -16.41 56.94 -26.24
N VAL A 598 -15.47 57.89 -26.19
CA VAL A 598 -14.42 57.96 -25.16
C VAL A 598 -15.04 58.09 -23.76
N LEU A 599 -15.96 59.03 -23.55
CA LEU A 599 -16.59 59.24 -22.24
C LEU A 599 -17.39 58.02 -21.76
N SER A 600 -18.10 57.35 -22.68
CA SER A 600 -18.85 56.12 -22.39
C SER A 600 -17.92 54.97 -21.98
N HIS A 601 -16.80 54.78 -22.68
CA HIS A 601 -15.84 53.73 -22.35
C HIS A 601 -15.10 53.99 -21.04
N VAL A 602 -14.73 55.24 -20.74
CA VAL A 602 -14.12 55.58 -19.44
C VAL A 602 -15.11 55.35 -18.30
N SER A 603 -16.38 55.75 -18.46
CA SER A 603 -17.43 55.47 -17.47
C SER A 603 -17.58 53.96 -17.24
N THR A 604 -17.55 53.16 -18.32
CA THR A 604 -17.64 51.69 -18.26
C THR A 604 -16.43 51.10 -17.53
N ALA A 605 -15.22 51.52 -17.87
CA ALA A 605 -13.99 51.05 -17.25
C ALA A 605 -13.95 51.34 -15.73
N VAL A 606 -14.35 52.56 -15.33
CA VAL A 606 -14.43 52.97 -13.92
C VAL A 606 -15.48 52.16 -13.14
N ALA A 607 -16.54 51.71 -13.80
CA ALA A 607 -17.56 50.87 -13.19
C ALA A 607 -17.10 49.42 -12.98
N LEU A 608 -16.26 48.88 -13.87
CA LEU A 608 -15.80 47.48 -13.81
C LEU A 608 -14.79 47.20 -12.68
N ARG A 609 -13.87 48.14 -12.41
CA ARG A 609 -12.87 48.06 -11.32
C ARG A 609 -12.10 46.72 -11.26
N ASN A 610 -11.69 46.21 -12.41
CA ASN A 610 -10.90 45.00 -12.58
C ASN A 610 -9.88 45.20 -13.71
N ASP A 611 -9.05 44.18 -13.99
CA ASP A 611 -7.97 44.26 -14.97
C ASP A 611 -8.46 44.63 -16.38
N VAL A 612 -9.66 44.15 -16.78
CA VAL A 612 -10.29 44.54 -18.06
C VAL A 612 -10.65 46.03 -18.08
N GLY A 613 -11.12 46.57 -16.95
CA GLY A 613 -11.37 48.00 -16.79
C GLY A 613 -10.08 48.82 -16.93
N ASP A 614 -9.00 48.41 -16.27
CA ASP A 614 -7.71 49.10 -16.35
C ASP A 614 -7.14 49.05 -17.77
N ARG A 615 -7.25 47.90 -18.44
CA ARG A 615 -6.88 47.75 -19.85
C ARG A 615 -7.74 48.62 -20.76
N LEU A 616 -9.04 48.75 -20.49
CA LEU A 616 -9.91 49.66 -21.26
C LEU A 616 -9.50 51.13 -21.07
N LEU A 617 -9.11 51.55 -19.85
CA LEU A 617 -8.57 52.91 -19.64
C LEU A 617 -7.28 53.13 -20.46
N ALA A 618 -6.39 52.13 -20.48
CA ALA A 618 -5.15 52.19 -21.26
C ALA A 618 -5.42 52.25 -22.79
N ALA A 619 -6.39 51.47 -23.28
CA ALA A 619 -6.81 51.49 -24.68
C ALA A 619 -7.44 52.83 -25.07
N VAL A 620 -8.30 53.40 -24.21
CA VAL A 620 -8.86 54.76 -24.41
C VAL A 620 -7.74 55.81 -24.42
N ALA A 621 -6.79 55.74 -23.49
CA ALA A 621 -5.66 56.66 -23.46
C ALA A 621 -4.82 56.60 -24.74
N SER A 622 -4.51 55.40 -25.20
CA SER A 622 -3.77 55.16 -26.44
C SER A 622 -4.57 55.60 -27.68
N PHE A 623 -5.89 55.44 -27.66
CA PHE A 623 -6.79 55.96 -28.67
C PHE A 623 -6.71 57.49 -28.72
N ILE A 624 -6.86 58.19 -27.59
CA ILE A 624 -6.74 59.66 -27.50
C ILE A 624 -5.37 60.16 -27.99
N LEU A 625 -4.27 59.47 -27.63
CA LEU A 625 -2.91 59.83 -28.07
C LEU A 625 -2.70 59.71 -29.59
N ARG A 626 -3.52 58.94 -30.29
CA ARG A 626 -3.51 58.82 -31.76
C ARG A 626 -4.40 59.85 -32.45
N ALA A 627 -5.15 60.66 -31.72
CA ALA A 627 -6.00 61.70 -32.30
C ALA A 627 -5.17 62.78 -33.01
N ALA A 628 -5.80 63.46 -33.96
CA ALA A 628 -5.27 64.73 -34.46
C ALA A 628 -5.13 65.72 -33.28
N PRO A 629 -4.14 66.62 -33.27
CA PRO A 629 -3.79 67.36 -32.05
C PRO A 629 -4.90 68.26 -31.49
N GLU A 630 -5.77 68.81 -32.33
CA GLU A 630 -6.96 69.57 -31.89
C GLU A 630 -7.94 68.68 -31.14
N LEU A 631 -8.30 67.54 -31.75
CA LEU A 631 -9.18 66.55 -31.16
C LEU A 631 -8.56 65.89 -29.92
N HIS A 632 -7.23 65.73 -29.88
CA HIS A 632 -6.52 65.20 -28.72
C HIS A 632 -6.78 66.07 -27.48
N ARG A 633 -6.52 67.38 -27.58
CA ARG A 633 -6.74 68.32 -26.47
C ARG A 633 -8.19 68.22 -25.98
N ASP A 634 -9.14 68.34 -26.91
CA ASP A 634 -10.55 68.43 -26.58
C ASP A 634 -11.08 67.13 -25.94
N LEU A 635 -10.67 65.95 -26.45
CA LEU A 635 -11.02 64.66 -25.85
C LEU A 635 -10.42 64.49 -24.44
N LEU A 636 -9.14 64.83 -24.28
CA LEU A 636 -8.45 64.68 -23.00
C LEU A 636 -9.05 65.60 -21.93
N ASP A 637 -9.32 66.85 -22.26
CA ASP A 637 -9.89 67.83 -21.33
C ASP A 637 -11.27 67.39 -20.84
N ARG A 638 -12.13 66.91 -21.75
CA ARG A 638 -13.47 66.38 -21.42
C ARG A 638 -13.42 65.15 -20.50
N VAL A 639 -12.46 64.24 -20.73
CA VAL A 639 -12.31 63.05 -19.87
C VAL A 639 -11.77 63.43 -18.50
N LEU A 640 -10.80 64.34 -18.43
CA LEU A 640 -10.23 64.79 -17.16
C LEU A 640 -11.26 65.53 -16.29
N ASP A 641 -12.11 66.36 -16.90
CA ASP A 641 -13.20 67.06 -16.22
C ASP A 641 -14.15 66.08 -15.51
N LYS A 642 -14.52 64.98 -16.18
CA LYS A 642 -15.50 64.01 -15.62
C LYS A 642 -14.88 62.88 -14.81
N HIS A 643 -13.68 62.42 -15.17
CA HIS A 643 -13.08 61.17 -14.68
C HIS A 643 -11.58 61.29 -14.37
N GLY A 644 -11.05 62.50 -14.20
CA GLY A 644 -9.61 62.75 -14.08
C GLY A 644 -8.89 61.90 -13.03
N ARG A 645 -9.49 61.68 -11.86
CA ARG A 645 -8.87 60.88 -10.78
C ARG A 645 -8.58 59.44 -11.20
N ALA A 646 -9.46 58.81 -11.98
CA ALA A 646 -9.32 57.43 -12.41
C ALA A 646 -8.55 57.30 -13.74
N PHE A 647 -8.76 58.24 -14.67
CA PHE A 647 -8.20 58.16 -16.01
C PHE A 647 -6.75 58.69 -16.11
N LEU A 648 -6.40 59.73 -15.35
CA LEU A 648 -5.10 60.39 -15.48
C LEU A 648 -3.91 59.42 -15.32
N PRO A 649 -3.86 58.51 -14.33
CA PRO A 649 -2.74 57.57 -14.22
C PRO A 649 -2.56 56.66 -15.45
N ALA A 650 -3.65 56.10 -15.98
CA ALA A 650 -3.62 55.26 -17.18
C ALA A 650 -3.15 56.06 -18.41
N TYR A 651 -3.62 57.30 -18.53
CA TYR A 651 -3.19 58.21 -19.60
C TYR A 651 -1.71 58.59 -19.49
N GLN A 652 -1.21 58.87 -18.28
CA GLN A 652 0.20 59.16 -18.05
C GLN A 652 1.09 57.99 -18.46
N GLN A 653 0.70 56.76 -18.12
CA GLN A 653 1.47 55.58 -18.51
C GLN A 653 1.48 55.40 -20.03
N ALA A 654 0.31 55.39 -20.67
CA ALA A 654 0.21 55.27 -22.14
C ALA A 654 0.99 56.38 -22.86
N ALA A 655 0.95 57.60 -22.35
CA ALA A 655 1.69 58.73 -22.90
C ALA A 655 3.21 58.55 -22.74
N GLN A 656 3.69 58.00 -21.63
CA GLN A 656 5.11 57.72 -21.45
C GLN A 656 5.63 56.75 -22.50
N ASP A 657 4.89 55.66 -22.72
CA ASP A 657 5.28 54.61 -23.66
C ASP A 657 5.20 55.11 -25.11
N HIS A 658 4.09 55.76 -25.48
CA HIS A 658 3.88 56.33 -26.81
C HIS A 658 4.90 57.42 -27.15
N LEU A 659 5.10 58.38 -26.24
CA LEU A 659 6.02 59.50 -26.47
C LEU A 659 7.49 59.12 -26.30
N ALA A 660 7.84 57.97 -25.73
CA ALA A 660 9.22 57.49 -25.74
C ALA A 660 9.71 57.21 -27.18
N GLY A 661 8.83 56.69 -28.05
CA GLY A 661 9.12 56.34 -29.44
C GLY A 661 8.67 57.35 -30.51
N ALA A 662 7.70 58.21 -30.22
CA ALA A 662 7.09 59.12 -31.21
C ALA A 662 8.05 60.10 -31.94
N PRO A 663 7.76 60.54 -33.18
CA PRO A 663 8.59 61.53 -33.85
C PRO A 663 8.53 62.91 -33.14
N PRO A 664 9.59 63.73 -33.21
CA PRO A 664 9.67 65.02 -32.50
C PRO A 664 8.48 65.97 -32.69
N HIS A 665 7.92 66.06 -33.89
CA HIS A 665 6.78 66.94 -34.18
C HIS A 665 5.49 66.46 -33.50
N HIS A 666 5.30 65.14 -33.36
CA HIS A 666 4.15 64.57 -32.66
C HIS A 666 4.27 64.79 -31.16
N VAL A 667 5.47 64.63 -30.58
CA VAL A 667 5.71 64.99 -29.17
C VAL A 667 5.41 66.46 -28.93
N ALA A 668 5.83 67.36 -29.83
CA ALA A 668 5.50 68.78 -29.73
C ALA A 668 3.99 69.05 -29.78
N ALA A 669 3.25 68.32 -30.64
CA ALA A 669 1.79 68.38 -30.69
C ALA A 669 1.13 67.99 -29.36
N VAL A 670 1.56 66.88 -28.76
CA VAL A 670 1.02 66.42 -27.47
C VAL A 670 1.36 67.41 -26.34
N VAL A 671 2.57 67.98 -26.33
CA VAL A 671 2.97 68.99 -25.32
C VAL A 671 2.13 70.25 -25.43
N VAL A 672 1.89 70.75 -26.65
CA VAL A 672 1.04 71.91 -26.88
C VAL A 672 -0.41 71.61 -26.49
N ALA A 673 -0.92 70.43 -26.83
CA ALA A 673 -2.26 69.98 -26.41
C ALA A 673 -2.39 69.95 -24.87
N TRP A 674 -1.40 69.41 -24.16
CA TRP A 674 -1.38 69.40 -22.69
C TRP A 674 -1.33 70.79 -22.08
N TRP A 675 -0.58 71.72 -22.69
CA TRP A 675 -0.51 73.09 -22.21
C TRP A 675 -1.85 73.82 -22.30
N GLY A 676 -2.67 73.46 -23.30
CA GLY A 676 -4.01 73.98 -23.52
C GLY A 676 -5.10 73.35 -22.65
N LEU A 677 -4.80 72.42 -21.75
CA LEU A 677 -5.77 71.84 -20.83
C LEU A 677 -6.31 72.88 -19.83
N THR A 678 -7.58 72.75 -19.47
CA THR A 678 -8.25 73.66 -18.54
C THR A 678 -7.90 73.40 -17.08
N ASP A 679 -7.66 72.14 -16.70
CA ASP A 679 -7.18 71.75 -15.37
C ASP A 679 -5.66 71.98 -15.22
N PRO A 680 -5.23 72.97 -14.40
CA PRO A 680 -3.82 73.25 -14.18
C PRO A 680 -3.08 72.09 -13.51
N SER A 681 -3.75 71.32 -12.64
CA SER A 681 -3.12 70.22 -11.90
C SER A 681 -2.79 69.06 -12.82
N ALA A 682 -3.73 68.64 -13.67
CA ALA A 682 -3.48 67.61 -14.67
C ALA A 682 -2.42 68.06 -15.69
N ARG A 683 -2.48 69.33 -16.14
CA ARG A 683 -1.45 69.91 -17.02
C ARG A 683 -0.07 69.80 -16.39
N ASP A 684 0.10 70.24 -15.15
CA ASP A 684 1.40 70.24 -14.47
C ASP A 684 1.90 68.81 -14.25
N ALA A 685 1.02 67.87 -13.90
CA ALA A 685 1.38 66.45 -13.76
C ALA A 685 1.83 65.83 -15.09
N LEU A 686 1.18 66.17 -16.20
CA LEU A 686 1.56 65.69 -17.53
C LEU A 686 2.89 66.30 -18.00
N ILE A 687 3.09 67.60 -17.79
CA ILE A 687 4.29 68.32 -18.25
C ILE A 687 5.51 68.02 -17.38
N GLU A 688 5.38 68.05 -16.06
CA GLU A 688 6.55 67.97 -15.18
C GLU A 688 6.92 66.52 -14.86
N ALA A 689 5.96 65.61 -14.72
CA ALA A 689 6.23 64.20 -14.42
C ALA A 689 6.24 63.32 -15.68
N THR A 690 5.15 63.33 -16.44
CA THR A 690 4.93 62.37 -17.54
C THR A 690 5.87 62.62 -18.71
N LEU A 691 5.96 63.87 -19.17
CA LEU A 691 6.87 64.26 -20.25
C LEU A 691 8.34 64.00 -19.88
N SER A 692 8.73 64.33 -18.64
CA SER A 692 10.10 64.12 -18.16
C SER A 692 10.47 62.64 -18.16
N ALA A 693 9.55 61.77 -17.76
CA ALA A 693 9.71 60.32 -17.82
C ALA A 693 9.78 59.81 -19.27
N ALA A 694 8.85 60.24 -20.14
CA ALA A 694 8.78 59.79 -21.53
C ALA A 694 10.03 60.15 -22.35
N LEU A 695 10.53 61.38 -22.17
CA LEU A 695 11.69 61.87 -22.88
C LEU A 695 13.00 61.43 -22.22
N ARG A 696 12.94 60.54 -21.23
CA ARG A 696 14.12 60.17 -20.43
C ARG A 696 15.25 59.62 -21.28
N LYS A 697 14.95 58.81 -22.29
CA LYS A 697 15.96 58.11 -23.09
C LYS A 697 16.27 58.81 -24.43
N ARG A 698 15.70 59.99 -24.69
CA ARG A 698 15.88 60.68 -25.98
C ARG A 698 17.21 61.40 -26.09
N ARG A 699 17.75 61.43 -27.31
CA ARG A 699 19.00 62.14 -27.65
C ARG A 699 18.77 63.66 -27.66
N PRO A 700 19.77 64.49 -27.30
CA PRO A 700 19.64 65.96 -27.29
C PRO A 700 19.08 66.55 -28.59
N ARG A 701 19.55 66.07 -29.76
CA ARG A 701 19.05 66.50 -31.07
C ARG A 701 17.54 66.28 -31.26
N HIS A 702 16.96 65.24 -30.66
CA HIS A 702 15.52 65.03 -30.71
C HIS A 702 14.78 66.05 -29.83
N LEU A 703 15.35 66.41 -28.68
CA LEU A 703 14.80 67.43 -27.79
C LEU A 703 14.86 68.83 -28.41
N ASP A 704 15.92 69.13 -29.18
CA ASP A 704 16.02 70.38 -29.95
C ASP A 704 14.90 70.46 -30.99
N ARG A 705 14.68 69.38 -31.75
CA ARG A 705 13.61 69.30 -32.77
C ARG A 705 12.21 69.37 -32.16
N ILE A 706 12.00 68.83 -30.96
CA ILE A 706 10.73 69.00 -30.23
C ILE A 706 10.54 70.49 -29.93
N GLY A 707 11.54 71.14 -29.33
CA GLY A 707 11.50 72.57 -28.99
C GLY A 707 11.21 73.48 -30.17
N SER A 708 11.87 73.27 -31.32
CA SER A 708 11.64 74.06 -32.54
C SER A 708 10.25 73.86 -33.14
N SER A 709 9.59 72.74 -32.81
CA SER A 709 8.25 72.41 -33.33
C SER A 709 7.11 72.92 -32.44
N LEU A 710 7.39 73.39 -31.21
CA LEU A 710 6.35 73.83 -30.26
C LEU A 710 5.61 75.08 -30.74
N GLN A 711 6.31 76.13 -31.19
CA GLN A 711 5.66 77.38 -31.61
C GLN A 711 4.80 77.22 -32.87
N PRO A 712 5.26 76.57 -33.96
CA PRO A 712 4.41 76.32 -35.13
C PRO A 712 3.15 75.51 -34.78
N MET A 713 3.30 74.53 -33.90
CA MET A 713 2.20 73.68 -33.46
C MET A 713 1.22 74.45 -32.57
N ALA A 714 1.70 75.29 -31.65
CA ALA A 714 0.88 76.17 -30.83
C ALA A 714 0.07 77.16 -31.66
N ASN A 715 0.68 77.73 -32.71
CA ASN A 715 -0.02 78.59 -33.65
C ASN A 715 -1.14 77.82 -34.38
N THR A 716 -0.87 76.57 -34.76
CA THR A 716 -1.85 75.70 -35.43
C THR A 716 -3.04 75.39 -34.51
N LEU A 717 -2.79 75.09 -33.23
CA LEU A 717 -3.82 74.69 -32.26
C LEU A 717 -4.47 75.87 -31.51
N GLY A 718 -4.06 77.11 -31.81
CA GLY A 718 -4.53 78.31 -31.13
C GLY A 718 -4.22 78.36 -29.64
N VAL A 719 -3.14 77.68 -29.19
CA VAL A 719 -2.76 77.61 -27.77
C VAL A 719 -1.80 78.77 -27.44
N PRO A 720 -2.12 79.63 -26.46
CA PRO A 720 -1.28 80.78 -26.14
C PRO A 720 0.08 80.34 -25.58
N ALA A 721 1.13 81.08 -25.94
CA ALA A 721 2.49 80.75 -25.52
C ALA A 721 2.67 80.91 -23.99
N PRO A 722 3.44 80.04 -23.33
CA PRO A 722 3.95 80.29 -21.99
C PRO A 722 4.79 81.59 -21.99
N LYS A 723 4.66 82.41 -20.94
CA LYS A 723 5.50 83.60 -20.80
C LYS A 723 6.96 83.20 -20.52
N PRO A 724 7.97 83.74 -21.24
CA PRO A 724 7.88 84.75 -22.30
C PRO A 724 7.64 84.18 -23.72
N THR A 725 8.17 82.99 -24.08
CA THR A 725 7.91 82.30 -25.36
C THR A 725 8.01 80.78 -25.20
N TRP A 726 7.46 79.99 -26.14
CA TRP A 726 7.62 78.52 -26.17
C TRP A 726 9.08 78.07 -26.18
N THR A 727 9.94 78.77 -26.92
CA THR A 727 11.38 78.48 -27.01
C THR A 727 12.06 78.65 -25.66
N THR A 728 11.83 79.79 -24.99
CA THR A 728 12.41 80.09 -23.68
C THR A 728 11.90 79.14 -22.61
N TRP A 729 10.60 78.82 -22.64
CA TRP A 729 10.00 77.86 -21.71
C TRP A 729 10.60 76.45 -21.87
N TRP A 730 10.74 75.97 -23.11
CA TRP A 730 11.30 74.63 -23.38
C TRP A 730 12.75 74.52 -22.90
N GLN A 731 13.57 75.55 -23.15
CA GLN A 731 14.95 75.61 -22.64
C GLN A 731 14.98 75.57 -21.11
N ALA A 732 14.14 76.35 -20.44
CA ALA A 732 14.05 76.35 -18.98
C ALA A 732 13.58 75.00 -18.41
N TRP A 733 12.58 74.37 -19.03
CA TRP A 733 12.11 73.03 -18.65
C TRP A 733 13.22 71.98 -18.84
N ARG A 734 13.93 72.01 -19.98
CA ARG A 734 15.05 71.09 -20.25
C ARG A 734 16.16 71.24 -19.22
N MET A 735 16.58 72.46 -18.92
CA MET A 735 17.60 72.72 -17.89
C MET A 735 17.19 72.09 -16.55
N ARG A 736 15.94 72.25 -16.13
CA ARG A 736 15.42 71.69 -14.87
C ARG A 736 15.47 70.16 -14.82
N HIS A 737 15.13 69.47 -15.92
CA HIS A 737 14.98 68.01 -15.95
C HIS A 737 16.20 67.25 -16.48
N GLU A 738 17.04 67.88 -17.31
CA GLU A 738 18.34 67.31 -17.75
C GLU A 738 19.40 67.42 -16.65
N HIS A 739 19.48 68.55 -15.92
CA HIS A 739 20.49 68.72 -14.86
C HIS A 739 20.28 67.78 -13.66
N ARG A 740 19.03 67.46 -13.30
CA ARG A 740 18.73 66.46 -12.25
C ARG A 740 19.38 65.09 -12.55
N ARG A 741 19.67 64.76 -13.81
CA ARG A 741 20.34 63.49 -14.18
C ARG A 741 21.83 63.48 -13.95
N LEU A 742 22.50 64.59 -14.26
CA LEU A 742 23.94 64.73 -14.02
C LEU A 742 24.22 64.52 -12.54
N PHE A 743 23.42 65.12 -11.64
CA PHE A 743 23.58 64.93 -10.20
C PHE A 743 23.14 63.54 -9.70
N SER A 744 22.12 62.90 -10.27
CA SER A 744 21.72 61.53 -9.88
C SER A 744 22.75 60.44 -10.23
N ARG A 745 23.59 60.64 -11.26
CA ARG A 745 24.68 59.71 -11.61
C ARG A 745 25.91 59.84 -10.71
N PHE A 746 26.06 60.96 -9.98
CA PHE A 746 27.17 61.20 -9.07
C PHE A 746 26.80 61.02 -7.58
N GLY A 747 25.55 60.63 -7.27
CA GLY A 747 25.02 60.59 -5.91
C GLY A 747 24.68 59.18 -5.41
N ARG A 748 25.57 58.62 -4.59
CA ARG A 748 25.28 57.62 -3.55
C ARG A 748 23.92 57.90 -2.90
N THR A 749 23.06 56.88 -2.85
CA THR A 749 21.98 56.79 -1.87
C THR A 749 22.58 56.88 -0.46
N LYS A 750 22.45 58.05 0.18
CA LYS A 750 22.44 58.13 1.64
C LYS A 750 21.02 57.77 2.07
N GLY A 751 20.94 56.85 3.04
CA GLY A 751 19.70 56.31 3.58
C GLY A 751 18.83 57.31 4.31
#